data_AF-A0A7K0PHR2-F1
#
_entry.id   AF-A0A7K0PHR2-F1
#
_cell.length_a   1.000
_cell.length_b   1.000
_cell.length_c   1.000
_cell.angle_alpha   90.00
_cell.angle_beta   90.00
_cell.angle_gamma   90.00
#
_symmetry.space_group_name_H-M   'P 1'
#
loop_
_entity.id
_entity.type
_entity.pdbx_description
1 polymer ?
#
loop_
_entity_poly.entity_id
_entity_poly.type
_entity_poly.pdbx_seq_one_letter_code
_entity_poly.pdbx_strand_id
1 'polypeptide(L)'
;MTEPLAADFPPVPDDEWRAAALKAAKAPEDTPTRSITEDGIEVDWLYTREDALAPDPGGVPGRAPFVRGTNAGTGEDEAAWQIRQQQAHPDRREANKALMEDLEGGATAVELRPDRAARGGHAPGSDAFAATRGVDGTMVSTVDDLETVLEGVFVELAPIAIDGGAQAVATGAQLLALLRRRGVADADAIGSLRIDPLGTLAAEGALAQDPADAIATAGRIAAQVADAFPGVRALAVDTRAYVNAGATPVRELAIAITTGVAYLRAAEEAGLEPARAATQIEFTLTVGTNQFGEIAKLRAFRRLWARVLELSGVPEEGRRSFLGARTSDRMLAGIDPWSNMLRATTAGFAAAVGGAEGLTVTPFDTVVADAVGAAAPGGLGRRIARNTQLVLQEESGLRRVADPAGGSWYVESLTDAMAREAWGRITAIESAGGALGGLTDGTVATDLAEQADRRRGELARRDREMTGVNVFPLLADDGVHPEPADRQAFVRTENDRLAERASVALPDAAEPDALLTTLIDAAEVGARIDELAVLAGWGPVDDLDATGLPTRRDAEPFELLRAAAAGAPADAAADADAVTDGDEGAPGDDDLATVQGVKGGAVSDDGPRVFLAALGPLAAHAAQATWAQNLFGVGGLATIQSDPIEDPSTAGELLRADGAVLAAVAGGRKAEDDALRTAITSLRDGGAKTVYLVGGDDAKAKELGADRGVQQGVDLLEILGDALATLDRPVTTRTETAR
;
A
#
# COMPACT_ATOMS: atom_id res chain seq x y z
N MET A 1 -11.16 -50.28 4.59
CA MET A 1 -10.12 -49.88 5.56
C MET A 1 -8.91 -49.49 4.75
N THR A 2 -8.78 -48.22 4.43
CA THR A 2 -7.56 -47.66 3.83
C THR A 2 -6.59 -47.45 4.97
N GLU A 3 -5.42 -48.09 4.94
CA GLU A 3 -4.34 -47.76 5.86
C GLU A 3 -4.09 -46.24 5.79
N PRO A 4 -3.94 -45.54 6.93
CA PRO A 4 -3.62 -44.13 6.93
C PRO A 4 -2.34 -43.89 6.12
N LEU A 5 -2.32 -42.84 5.29
CA LEU A 5 -1.21 -42.51 4.38
C LEU A 5 0.16 -42.34 5.08
N ALA A 6 0.14 -42.17 6.41
CA ALA A 6 1.32 -42.01 7.27
C ALA A 6 1.45 -43.10 8.35
N ALA A 7 0.80 -44.27 8.19
CA ALA A 7 0.85 -45.35 9.17
C ALA A 7 2.29 -45.86 9.46
N ASP A 8 3.20 -45.67 8.50
CA ASP A 8 4.61 -46.04 8.61
C ASP A 8 5.49 -44.98 9.30
N PHE A 9 4.94 -43.80 9.62
CA PHE A 9 5.66 -42.75 10.34
C PHE A 9 5.19 -42.72 11.80
N PRO A 10 6.02 -43.15 12.78
CA PRO A 10 5.67 -43.00 14.18
C PRO A 10 5.50 -41.51 14.52
N PRO A 11 4.57 -41.13 15.40
CA PRO A 11 4.44 -39.75 15.84
C PRO A 11 5.74 -39.28 16.49
N VAL A 12 6.23 -38.11 16.09
CA VAL A 12 7.43 -37.48 16.66
C VAL A 12 7.01 -36.68 17.90
N PRO A 13 7.61 -36.94 19.08
CA PRO A 13 7.39 -36.13 20.28
C PRO A 13 7.82 -34.67 20.09
N ASP A 14 7.13 -33.74 20.76
CA ASP A 14 7.42 -32.30 20.66
C ASP A 14 8.85 -31.93 21.08
N ASP A 15 9.38 -32.57 22.12
CA ASP A 15 10.74 -32.34 22.60
C ASP A 15 11.81 -32.78 21.58
N GLU A 16 11.57 -33.89 20.88
CA GLU A 16 12.43 -34.34 19.78
C GLU A 16 12.39 -33.38 18.59
N TRP A 17 11.19 -32.92 18.20
CA TRP A 17 11.02 -31.93 17.15
C TRP A 17 11.72 -30.61 17.52
N ARG A 18 11.51 -30.11 18.75
CA ARG A 18 12.09 -28.86 19.25
C ARG A 18 13.62 -28.90 19.24
N ALA A 19 14.21 -30.00 19.72
CA ALA A 19 15.67 -30.17 19.70
C ALA A 19 16.22 -30.13 18.26
N ALA A 20 15.52 -30.77 17.30
CA ALA A 20 15.89 -30.74 15.90
C ALA A 20 15.75 -29.33 15.28
N ALA A 21 14.66 -28.63 15.59
CA ALA A 21 14.38 -27.28 15.11
C ALA A 21 15.44 -26.27 15.61
N LEU A 22 15.77 -26.29 16.90
CA LEU A 22 16.80 -25.44 17.49
C LEU A 22 18.18 -25.71 16.91
N LYS A 23 18.52 -27.00 16.72
CA LYS A 23 19.77 -27.40 16.05
C LYS A 23 19.83 -26.91 14.60
N ALA A 24 18.73 -27.01 13.85
CA ALA A 24 18.65 -26.53 12.48
C ALA A 24 18.77 -25.00 12.39
N ALA A 25 18.13 -24.27 13.31
CA ALA A 25 18.21 -22.83 13.46
C ALA A 25 19.57 -22.34 14.00
N LYS A 26 20.43 -23.27 14.46
CA LYS A 26 21.69 -22.98 15.18
C LYS A 26 21.45 -22.06 16.39
N ALA A 27 20.30 -22.22 17.04
CA ALA A 27 19.88 -21.44 18.18
C ALA A 27 20.25 -22.16 19.51
N PRO A 28 20.50 -21.43 20.60
CA PRO A 28 20.64 -22.00 21.95
C PRO A 28 19.44 -22.89 22.34
N GLU A 29 19.68 -23.91 23.18
CA GLU A 29 18.63 -24.86 23.60
C GLU A 29 17.46 -24.21 24.37
N ASP A 30 17.71 -23.08 25.04
CA ASP A 30 16.73 -22.31 25.80
C ASP A 30 15.96 -21.27 24.95
N THR A 31 16.26 -21.17 23.65
CA THR A 31 15.55 -20.24 22.75
C THR A 31 14.06 -20.58 22.71
N PRO A 32 13.17 -19.59 22.93
CA PRO A 32 11.74 -19.79 22.72
C PRO A 32 11.46 -20.13 21.26
N THR A 33 10.78 -21.26 21.00
CA THR A 33 10.35 -21.67 19.64
C THR A 33 9.03 -21.01 19.24
N ARG A 34 8.97 -19.70 19.45
CA ARG A 34 7.83 -18.84 19.12
C ARG A 34 8.33 -17.51 18.58
N SER A 35 7.54 -16.94 17.68
CA SER A 35 7.71 -15.59 17.16
C SER A 35 6.59 -14.69 17.70
N ILE A 36 6.77 -13.39 17.62
CA ILE A 36 5.77 -12.40 18.06
C ILE A 36 5.43 -11.53 16.86
N THR A 37 4.14 -11.42 16.53
CA THR A 37 3.69 -10.55 15.43
C THR A 37 3.81 -9.07 15.83
N GLU A 38 3.64 -8.16 14.87
CA GLU A 38 3.56 -6.72 15.18
C GLU A 38 2.48 -6.43 16.24
N ASP A 39 1.38 -7.19 16.23
CA ASP A 39 0.28 -7.03 17.18
C ASP A 39 0.50 -7.71 18.53
N GLY A 40 1.69 -8.26 18.78
CA GLY A 40 2.00 -8.94 20.04
C GLY A 40 1.40 -10.34 20.15
N ILE A 41 0.90 -10.91 19.05
CA ILE A 41 0.38 -12.28 19.03
C ILE A 41 1.56 -13.25 18.99
N GLU A 42 1.61 -14.18 19.94
CA GLU A 42 2.59 -15.26 19.93
C GLU A 42 2.23 -16.30 18.85
N VAL A 43 3.20 -16.66 18.03
CA VAL A 43 3.07 -17.64 16.95
C VAL A 43 4.14 -18.71 17.12
N ASP A 44 3.70 -19.92 17.43
CA ASP A 44 4.59 -21.07 17.60
C ASP A 44 5.19 -21.51 16.26
N TRP A 45 6.40 -22.05 16.31
CA TRP A 45 7.07 -22.56 15.11
C TRP A 45 6.44 -23.83 14.55
N LEU A 46 5.63 -24.54 15.35
CA LEU A 46 4.87 -25.72 14.96
C LEU A 46 3.48 -25.68 15.59
N TYR A 47 2.47 -26.01 14.79
CA TYR A 47 1.11 -26.26 15.24
C TYR A 47 0.73 -27.69 14.89
N THR A 48 0.05 -28.37 15.80
CA THR A 48 -0.33 -29.78 15.74
C THR A 48 -1.80 -29.97 16.04
N ARG A 49 -2.25 -31.24 16.06
CA ARG A 49 -3.62 -31.58 16.47
C ARG A 49 -3.95 -31.15 17.90
N GLU A 50 -2.95 -31.03 18.78
CA GLU A 50 -3.17 -30.61 20.17
C GLU A 50 -3.57 -29.13 20.26
N ASP A 51 -3.23 -28.33 19.25
CA ASP A 51 -3.59 -26.92 19.11
C ASP A 51 -4.96 -26.72 18.43
N ALA A 52 -5.68 -27.80 18.14
CA ALA A 52 -6.98 -27.72 17.49
C ALA A 52 -7.97 -26.94 18.37
N LEU A 53 -8.41 -25.80 17.85
CA LEU A 53 -9.49 -25.03 18.45
C LEU A 53 -10.83 -25.77 18.35
N ALA A 54 -11.80 -25.29 19.13
CA ALA A 54 -13.18 -25.71 18.94
C ALA A 54 -13.60 -25.46 17.47
N PRO A 55 -14.32 -26.41 16.83
CA PRO A 55 -14.76 -26.23 15.45
C PRO A 55 -15.56 -24.95 15.28
N ASP A 56 -15.34 -24.26 14.17
CA ASP A 56 -16.18 -23.12 13.77
C ASP A 56 -17.65 -23.57 13.73
N PRO A 57 -18.58 -22.91 14.46
CA PRO A 57 -19.99 -23.26 14.45
C PRO A 57 -20.64 -23.22 13.06
N GLY A 58 -20.11 -22.40 12.14
CA GLY A 58 -20.56 -22.39 10.74
C GLY A 58 -20.14 -23.65 9.99
N GLY A 59 -18.96 -24.21 10.30
CA GLY A 59 -18.41 -25.49 9.81
C GLY A 59 -18.10 -25.58 8.32
N VAL A 60 -18.77 -24.79 7.48
CA VAL A 60 -18.70 -24.78 6.02
C VAL A 60 -18.76 -23.34 5.48
N PRO A 61 -18.21 -23.08 4.28
CA PRO A 61 -18.41 -21.81 3.57
C PRO A 61 -19.89 -21.45 3.40
N GLY A 62 -20.19 -20.15 3.36
CA GLY A 62 -21.54 -19.63 3.13
C GLY A 62 -22.50 -19.70 4.32
N ARG A 63 -22.01 -20.04 5.52
CA ARG A 63 -22.78 -19.97 6.77
C ARG A 63 -22.12 -19.05 7.77
N ALA A 64 -22.91 -18.34 8.57
CA ALA A 64 -22.37 -17.51 9.63
C ALA A 64 -21.56 -18.37 10.62
N PRO A 65 -20.40 -17.89 11.10
CA PRO A 65 -19.88 -16.52 11.03
C PRO A 65 -19.06 -16.19 9.76
N PHE A 66 -19.23 -16.96 8.67
CA PHE A 66 -18.63 -16.76 7.35
C PHE A 66 -17.10 -16.75 7.35
N VAL A 67 -16.44 -17.30 8.38
CA VAL A 67 -14.98 -17.40 8.47
C VAL A 67 -14.39 -18.02 7.20
N ARG A 68 -15.04 -19.08 6.71
CA ARG A 68 -14.66 -19.84 5.51
C ARG A 68 -15.15 -19.24 4.18
N GLY A 69 -15.62 -18.00 4.19
CA GLY A 69 -16.15 -17.30 3.02
C GLY A 69 -17.67 -17.16 3.01
N THR A 70 -18.16 -16.17 2.27
CA THR A 70 -19.59 -15.83 2.13
C THR A 70 -20.32 -16.67 1.09
N ASN A 71 -19.59 -17.29 0.16
CA ASN A 71 -20.16 -18.11 -0.91
C ASN A 71 -20.39 -19.54 -0.43
N ALA A 72 -21.60 -20.05 -0.67
CA ALA A 72 -22.06 -21.35 -0.18
C ALA A 72 -21.80 -22.51 -1.16
N GLY A 73 -21.57 -22.23 -2.43
CA GLY A 73 -21.38 -23.25 -3.44
C GLY A 73 -19.92 -23.64 -3.64
N THR A 74 -19.78 -24.74 -4.35
CA THR A 74 -18.52 -25.33 -4.76
C THR A 74 -18.47 -25.26 -6.28
N GLY A 75 -17.61 -24.39 -6.82
CA GLY A 75 -17.53 -24.19 -8.27
C GLY A 75 -16.57 -23.09 -8.65
N GLU A 76 -15.99 -23.22 -9.84
CA GLU A 76 -15.02 -22.28 -10.39
C GLU A 76 -15.59 -20.85 -10.53
N ASP A 77 -16.90 -20.73 -10.84
CA ASP A 77 -17.58 -19.43 -11.01
C ASP A 77 -17.93 -18.76 -9.67
N GLU A 78 -18.25 -19.52 -8.62
CA GLU A 78 -18.60 -18.98 -7.30
C GLU A 78 -17.37 -18.60 -6.45
N ALA A 79 -16.20 -19.11 -6.80
CA ALA A 79 -14.94 -18.78 -6.13
C ALA A 79 -14.17 -17.63 -6.82
N ALA A 80 -14.68 -17.12 -7.96
CA ALA A 80 -14.09 -15.98 -8.64
C ALA A 80 -14.37 -14.68 -7.86
N TRP A 81 -13.32 -13.90 -7.60
CA TRP A 81 -13.46 -12.56 -7.04
C TRP A 81 -13.61 -11.54 -8.17
N GLN A 82 -14.12 -10.35 -7.83
CA GLN A 82 -14.11 -9.24 -8.77
C GLN A 82 -12.66 -8.77 -9.02
N ILE A 83 -12.17 -8.93 -10.25
CA ILE A 83 -10.91 -8.32 -10.68
C ILE A 83 -11.20 -6.83 -10.88
N ARG A 84 -10.94 -6.05 -9.84
CA ARG A 84 -11.24 -4.61 -9.79
C ARG A 84 -9.98 -3.84 -10.17
N GLN A 85 -10.06 -3.10 -11.27
CA GLN A 85 -8.98 -2.21 -11.72
C GLN A 85 -9.31 -0.76 -11.36
N GLN A 86 -8.32 -0.06 -10.81
CA GLN A 86 -8.46 1.37 -10.56
C GLN A 86 -8.12 2.16 -11.82
N GLN A 87 -8.96 3.14 -12.16
CA GLN A 87 -8.69 4.13 -13.18
C GLN A 87 -8.59 5.53 -12.58
N ALA A 88 -7.51 6.23 -12.90
CA ALA A 88 -7.16 7.56 -12.40
C ALA A 88 -6.45 8.44 -13.41
N HIS A 89 -6.35 8.04 -14.70
CA HIS A 89 -5.71 8.88 -15.71
C HIS A 89 -6.42 10.24 -15.82
N PRO A 90 -5.71 11.39 -15.82
CA PRO A 90 -6.31 12.72 -15.76
C PRO A 90 -7.19 13.06 -16.96
N ASP A 91 -6.77 12.67 -18.16
CA ASP A 91 -7.58 12.80 -19.38
C ASP A 91 -8.67 11.72 -19.46
N ARG A 92 -9.91 12.14 -19.73
CA ARG A 92 -11.10 11.27 -19.76
C ARG A 92 -11.08 10.23 -20.89
N ARG A 93 -10.51 10.56 -22.05
CA ARG A 93 -10.47 9.66 -23.21
C ARG A 93 -9.37 8.63 -23.08
N GLU A 94 -8.21 9.04 -22.59
CA GLU A 94 -7.15 8.09 -22.23
C GLU A 94 -7.59 7.21 -21.06
N ALA A 95 -8.36 7.76 -20.09
CA ALA A 95 -8.99 6.97 -19.04
C ALA A 95 -9.95 5.92 -19.61
N ASN A 96 -10.82 6.30 -20.55
CA ASN A 96 -11.72 5.36 -21.24
C ASN A 96 -10.95 4.26 -21.98
N LYS A 97 -9.95 4.65 -22.79
CA LYS A 97 -9.14 3.70 -23.56
C LYS A 97 -8.48 2.66 -22.66
N ALA A 98 -7.81 3.11 -21.60
CA ALA A 98 -7.15 2.21 -20.65
C ALA A 98 -8.16 1.33 -19.89
N LEU A 99 -9.34 1.85 -19.57
CA LEU A 99 -10.42 1.09 -18.94
C LEU A 99 -10.94 -0.02 -19.89
N MET A 100 -11.17 0.29 -21.16
CA MET A 100 -11.58 -0.70 -22.16
C MET A 100 -10.51 -1.79 -22.35
N GLU A 101 -9.22 -1.42 -22.42
CA GLU A 101 -8.11 -2.37 -22.45
C GLU A 101 -8.08 -3.29 -21.22
N ASP A 102 -8.46 -2.79 -20.05
CA ASP A 102 -8.56 -3.56 -18.81
C ASP A 102 -9.75 -4.53 -18.83
N LEU A 103 -10.93 -4.08 -19.24
CA LEU A 103 -12.14 -4.92 -19.34
C LEU A 103 -12.00 -6.00 -20.41
N GLU A 104 -11.56 -5.64 -21.63
CA GLU A 104 -11.25 -6.61 -22.70
C GLU A 104 -10.13 -7.57 -22.29
N GLY A 105 -9.27 -7.11 -21.38
CA GLY A 105 -8.19 -7.87 -20.80
C GLY A 105 -8.57 -8.79 -19.64
N GLY A 106 -9.85 -8.83 -19.23
CA GLY A 106 -10.36 -9.74 -18.19
C GLY A 106 -10.66 -9.09 -16.83
N ALA A 107 -10.59 -7.76 -16.70
CA ALA A 107 -11.12 -7.09 -15.52
C ALA A 107 -12.66 -7.21 -15.48
N THR A 108 -13.22 -7.32 -14.28
CA THR A 108 -14.67 -7.55 -14.10
C THR A 108 -15.34 -6.43 -13.31
N ALA A 109 -14.57 -5.49 -12.75
CA ALA A 109 -15.08 -4.33 -12.03
C ALA A 109 -14.11 -3.15 -12.17
N VAL A 110 -14.61 -1.94 -11.97
CA VAL A 110 -13.80 -0.71 -12.06
C VAL A 110 -13.94 0.11 -10.78
N GLU A 111 -12.81 0.56 -10.25
CA GLU A 111 -12.75 1.65 -9.27
C GLU A 111 -12.38 2.93 -10.03
N LEU A 112 -13.33 3.85 -10.20
CA LEU A 112 -13.07 5.13 -10.86
C LEU A 112 -12.77 6.19 -9.81
N ARG A 113 -11.62 6.84 -9.93
CA ARG A 113 -11.21 7.93 -9.05
C ARG A 113 -11.27 9.26 -9.80
N PRO A 114 -12.25 10.14 -9.49
CA PRO A 114 -12.23 11.53 -9.93
C PRO A 114 -11.01 12.28 -9.38
N ASP A 115 -10.60 13.31 -10.11
CA ASP A 115 -9.50 14.19 -9.72
C ASP A 115 -9.78 14.93 -8.40
N ARG A 116 -8.73 15.49 -7.80
CA ARG A 116 -8.85 16.23 -6.53
C ARG A 116 -9.82 17.41 -6.61
N ALA A 117 -9.92 18.09 -7.76
CA ALA A 117 -10.87 19.17 -7.94
C ALA A 117 -12.32 18.69 -7.78
N ALA A 118 -12.67 17.54 -8.37
CA ALA A 118 -13.96 16.89 -8.19
C ALA A 118 -14.18 16.45 -6.74
N ARG A 119 -13.21 15.76 -6.15
CA ARG A 119 -13.32 15.23 -4.77
C ARG A 119 -13.38 16.31 -3.69
N GLY A 120 -12.79 17.48 -3.94
CA GLY A 120 -12.88 18.66 -3.09
C GLY A 120 -14.09 19.55 -3.38
N GLY A 121 -14.79 19.36 -4.50
CA GLY A 121 -15.93 20.19 -4.89
C GLY A 121 -15.54 21.60 -5.33
N HIS A 122 -14.35 21.77 -5.92
CA HIS A 122 -13.83 23.07 -6.31
C HIS A 122 -14.51 23.60 -7.56
N ALA A 123 -15.01 24.84 -7.49
CA ALA A 123 -15.67 25.49 -8.61
C ALA A 123 -14.66 25.96 -9.66
N PRO A 124 -14.94 25.79 -10.98
CA PRO A 124 -14.09 26.31 -12.04
C PRO A 124 -13.80 27.81 -11.88
N GLY A 125 -12.54 28.19 -12.03
CA GLY A 125 -12.08 29.58 -11.88
C GLY A 125 -11.63 29.97 -10.47
N SER A 126 -11.73 29.09 -9.47
CA SER A 126 -11.07 29.28 -8.18
C SER A 126 -9.59 28.86 -8.20
N ASP A 127 -8.79 29.40 -7.29
CA ASP A 127 -7.38 29.02 -7.13
C ASP A 127 -7.26 27.54 -6.72
N ALA A 128 -8.13 27.07 -5.83
CA ALA A 128 -8.20 25.67 -5.41
C ALA A 128 -8.49 24.73 -6.59
N PHE A 129 -9.39 25.11 -7.50
CA PHE A 129 -9.67 24.34 -8.71
C PHE A 129 -8.43 24.25 -9.61
N ALA A 130 -7.76 25.38 -9.86
CA ALA A 130 -6.54 25.41 -10.68
C ALA A 130 -5.42 24.53 -10.08
N ALA A 131 -5.27 24.51 -8.76
CA ALA A 131 -4.25 23.72 -8.07
C ALA A 131 -4.54 22.21 -8.06
N THR A 132 -5.81 21.81 -8.10
CA THR A 132 -6.24 20.42 -7.88
C THR A 132 -6.77 19.72 -9.14
N ARG A 133 -6.95 20.44 -10.25
CA ARG A 133 -7.47 19.89 -11.50
C ARG A 133 -6.50 18.88 -12.13
N GLY A 134 -7.01 17.69 -12.45
CA GLY A 134 -6.23 16.59 -13.04
C GLY A 134 -5.13 16.04 -12.13
N VAL A 135 -5.20 16.33 -10.83
CA VAL A 135 -4.30 15.75 -9.82
C VAL A 135 -4.96 14.51 -9.22
N ASP A 136 -4.23 13.39 -9.19
CA ASP A 136 -4.64 12.15 -8.51
C ASP A 136 -6.08 11.73 -8.85
N GLY A 137 -6.36 11.61 -10.15
CA GLY A 137 -7.64 11.14 -10.66
C GLY A 137 -8.04 11.72 -12.01
N THR A 138 -9.12 11.18 -12.57
CA THR A 138 -9.71 11.57 -13.84
C THR A 138 -10.54 12.84 -13.71
N MET A 139 -10.35 13.79 -14.62
CA MET A 139 -11.06 15.07 -14.64
C MET A 139 -12.56 14.90 -14.93
N VAL A 140 -13.37 14.66 -13.90
CA VAL A 140 -14.83 14.49 -13.99
C VAL A 140 -15.51 15.66 -13.29
N SER A 141 -16.32 16.44 -14.01
CA SER A 141 -17.07 17.57 -13.42
C SER A 141 -18.57 17.40 -13.58
N THR A 142 -19.03 16.68 -14.59
CA THR A 142 -20.44 16.49 -14.96
C THR A 142 -20.74 15.04 -15.32
N VAL A 143 -22.02 14.67 -15.41
CA VAL A 143 -22.42 13.34 -15.91
C VAL A 143 -21.97 13.07 -17.36
N ASP A 144 -21.79 14.10 -18.19
CA ASP A 144 -21.25 13.97 -19.55
C ASP A 144 -19.77 13.57 -19.56
N ASP A 145 -19.06 13.96 -18.51
CA ASP A 145 -17.68 13.55 -18.30
C ASP A 145 -17.58 12.08 -17.96
N LEU A 146 -18.47 11.64 -17.06
CA LEU A 146 -18.56 10.24 -16.69
C LEU A 146 -19.00 9.37 -17.89
N GLU A 147 -19.90 9.85 -18.74
CA GLU A 147 -20.27 9.20 -20.00
C GLU A 147 -19.08 9.01 -20.94
N THR A 148 -18.22 10.02 -21.05
CA THR A 148 -17.01 9.97 -21.87
C THR A 148 -16.04 8.92 -21.31
N VAL A 149 -15.82 8.90 -20.00
CA VAL A 149 -14.94 7.91 -19.34
C VAL A 149 -15.47 6.50 -19.49
N LEU A 150 -16.80 6.31 -19.42
CA LEU A 150 -17.46 5.01 -19.46
C LEU A 150 -18.06 4.68 -20.83
N GLU A 151 -17.63 5.35 -21.90
CA GLU A 151 -18.10 5.08 -23.27
C GLU A 151 -17.78 3.62 -23.64
N GLY A 152 -18.78 2.89 -24.14
CA GLY A 152 -18.63 1.48 -24.51
C GLY A 152 -18.61 0.48 -23.34
N VAL A 153 -18.69 0.95 -22.09
CA VAL A 153 -18.72 0.11 -20.90
C VAL A 153 -20.15 -0.33 -20.57
N PHE A 154 -20.37 -1.65 -20.47
CA PHE A 154 -21.61 -2.24 -19.96
C PHE A 154 -21.62 -2.20 -18.43
N VAL A 155 -22.13 -1.11 -17.88
CA VAL A 155 -22.13 -0.80 -16.43
C VAL A 155 -22.99 -1.74 -15.58
N GLU A 156 -23.93 -2.45 -16.21
CA GLU A 156 -24.74 -3.52 -15.65
C GLU A 156 -24.00 -4.88 -15.57
N LEU A 157 -22.83 -4.99 -16.22
CA LEU A 157 -21.97 -6.19 -16.18
C LEU A 157 -20.65 -5.94 -15.45
N ALA A 158 -20.09 -4.74 -15.60
CA ALA A 158 -18.87 -4.28 -14.95
C ALA A 158 -19.23 -3.20 -13.91
N PRO A 159 -19.51 -3.57 -12.65
CA PRO A 159 -19.91 -2.61 -11.63
C PRO A 159 -18.84 -1.54 -11.42
N ILE A 160 -19.29 -0.28 -11.36
CA ILE A 160 -18.46 0.88 -11.12
C ILE A 160 -18.53 1.24 -9.64
N ALA A 161 -17.37 1.30 -9.00
CA ALA A 161 -17.20 1.88 -7.67
C ALA A 161 -16.55 3.26 -7.83
N ILE A 162 -17.28 4.33 -7.50
CA ILE A 162 -16.77 5.71 -7.65
C ILE A 162 -16.16 6.20 -6.33
N ASP A 163 -14.87 6.50 -6.33
CA ASP A 163 -14.13 7.00 -5.15
C ASP A 163 -14.15 8.53 -5.14
N GLY A 164 -15.26 9.12 -4.67
CA GLY A 164 -15.51 10.56 -4.74
C GLY A 164 -14.97 11.41 -3.59
N GLY A 165 -14.25 10.84 -2.63
CA GLY A 165 -13.70 11.56 -1.47
C GLY A 165 -14.77 12.36 -0.70
N ALA A 166 -14.44 13.59 -0.30
CA ALA A 166 -15.37 14.48 0.42
C ALA A 166 -16.67 14.79 -0.35
N GLN A 167 -16.66 14.66 -1.68
CA GLN A 167 -17.84 14.83 -2.54
C GLN A 167 -18.42 13.49 -3.05
N ALA A 168 -18.24 12.39 -2.30
CA ALA A 168 -18.72 11.05 -2.67
C ALA A 168 -20.23 10.99 -2.98
N VAL A 169 -21.06 11.76 -2.28
CA VAL A 169 -22.50 11.76 -2.58
C VAL A 169 -22.81 12.51 -3.88
N ALA A 170 -22.14 13.63 -4.18
CA ALA A 170 -22.35 14.39 -5.41
C ALA A 170 -21.86 13.60 -6.64
N THR A 171 -20.68 13.00 -6.55
CA THR A 171 -20.14 12.10 -7.59
C THR A 171 -20.97 10.83 -7.74
N GLY A 172 -21.45 10.25 -6.63
CA GLY A 172 -22.37 9.13 -6.62
C GLY A 172 -23.70 9.45 -7.32
N ALA A 173 -24.25 10.64 -7.12
CA ALA A 173 -25.45 11.09 -7.83
C ALA A 173 -25.21 11.18 -9.35
N GLN A 174 -24.03 11.60 -9.80
CA GLN A 174 -23.67 11.59 -11.24
C GLN A 174 -23.61 10.16 -11.79
N LEU A 175 -23.09 9.18 -11.03
CA LEU A 175 -23.10 7.78 -11.45
C LEU A 175 -24.53 7.26 -11.59
N LEU A 176 -25.41 7.53 -10.62
CA LEU A 176 -26.82 7.11 -10.70
C LEU A 176 -27.58 7.80 -11.83
N ALA A 177 -27.31 9.08 -12.09
CA ALA A 177 -27.84 9.81 -13.24
C ALA A 177 -27.38 9.20 -14.57
N LEU A 178 -26.12 8.76 -14.66
CA LEU A 178 -25.61 8.06 -15.84
C LEU A 178 -26.37 6.75 -16.07
N LEU A 179 -26.58 5.95 -15.01
CA LEU A 179 -27.30 4.68 -15.11
C LEU A 179 -28.74 4.89 -15.64
N ARG A 180 -29.46 5.89 -15.11
CA ARG A 180 -30.79 6.28 -15.61
C ARG A 180 -30.74 6.75 -17.05
N ARG A 181 -29.78 7.59 -17.42
CA ARG A 181 -29.62 8.09 -18.79
C ARG A 181 -29.34 6.98 -19.79
N ARG A 182 -28.60 5.94 -19.39
CA ARG A 182 -28.34 4.73 -20.18
C ARG A 182 -29.53 3.76 -20.21
N GLY A 183 -30.61 4.07 -19.49
CA GLY A 183 -31.82 3.23 -19.45
C GLY A 183 -31.64 1.94 -18.65
N VAL A 184 -30.63 1.87 -17.76
CA VAL A 184 -30.48 0.76 -16.82
C VAL A 184 -31.63 0.81 -15.84
N ALA A 185 -32.40 -0.28 -15.72
CA ALA A 185 -33.48 -0.34 -14.76
C ALA A 185 -32.91 -0.25 -13.33
N ASP A 186 -33.57 0.49 -12.44
CA ASP A 186 -33.07 0.71 -11.08
C ASP A 186 -32.80 -0.62 -10.31
N ALA A 187 -33.56 -1.68 -10.61
CA ALA A 187 -33.39 -3.01 -10.02
C ALA A 187 -32.19 -3.80 -10.58
N ASP A 188 -31.73 -3.48 -11.78
CA ASP A 188 -30.58 -4.09 -12.45
C ASP A 188 -29.29 -3.28 -12.24
N ALA A 189 -29.41 -2.07 -11.67
CA ALA A 189 -28.27 -1.21 -11.36
C ALA A 189 -27.35 -1.86 -10.32
N ILE A 190 -26.08 -1.98 -10.65
CA ILE A 190 -25.02 -2.49 -9.77
C ILE A 190 -23.87 -1.48 -9.70
N GLY A 191 -23.24 -1.38 -8.54
CA GLY A 191 -22.12 -0.46 -8.33
C GLY A 191 -21.92 -0.10 -6.87
N SER A 192 -21.05 0.87 -6.63
CA SER A 192 -20.79 1.44 -5.31
C SER A 192 -20.57 2.94 -5.39
N LEU A 193 -21.21 3.69 -4.49
CA LEU A 193 -21.02 5.14 -4.35
C LEU A 193 -19.85 5.50 -3.43
N ARG A 194 -19.28 4.50 -2.74
CA ARG A 194 -18.16 4.59 -1.78
C ARG A 194 -18.21 5.80 -0.85
N ILE A 195 -19.38 6.08 -0.26
CA ILE A 195 -19.50 7.16 0.72
C ILE A 195 -18.85 6.70 2.03
N ASP A 196 -17.70 7.29 2.35
CA ASP A 196 -16.90 6.99 3.54
C ASP A 196 -16.39 8.28 4.22
N PRO A 197 -17.23 9.01 4.97
CA PRO A 197 -16.81 10.26 5.61
C PRO A 197 -15.68 10.07 6.65
N LEU A 198 -15.63 8.95 7.37
CA LEU A 198 -14.54 8.70 8.33
C LEU A 198 -13.23 8.33 7.64
N GLY A 199 -13.26 7.51 6.59
CA GLY A 199 -12.09 7.23 5.76
C GLY A 199 -11.59 8.47 5.05
N THR A 200 -12.50 9.33 4.56
CA THR A 200 -12.17 10.64 3.97
C THR A 200 -11.54 11.56 5.02
N LEU A 201 -12.11 11.69 6.21
CA LEU A 201 -11.53 12.50 7.29
C LEU A 201 -10.15 11.97 7.69
N ALA A 202 -9.97 10.65 7.74
CA ALA A 202 -8.67 10.05 8.05
C ALA A 202 -7.65 10.27 6.94
N ALA A 203 -8.08 10.22 5.67
CA ALA A 203 -7.22 10.48 4.53
C ALA A 203 -6.88 11.97 4.43
N GLU A 204 -7.87 12.82 4.31
CA GLU A 204 -7.75 14.21 3.85
C GLU A 204 -7.76 15.20 5.03
N GLY A 205 -8.10 14.77 6.25
CA GLY A 205 -8.10 15.63 7.44
C GLY A 205 -9.29 16.59 7.54
N ALA A 206 -10.12 16.66 6.49
CA ALA A 206 -11.25 17.56 6.37
C ALA A 206 -12.45 16.89 5.69
N LEU A 207 -13.63 17.48 5.87
CA LEU A 207 -14.89 17.07 5.26
C LEU A 207 -15.65 18.32 4.80
N ALA A 208 -16.59 18.13 3.87
CA ALA A 208 -17.45 19.21 3.38
C ALA A 208 -18.53 19.65 4.40
N GLN A 209 -18.66 18.89 5.50
CA GLN A 209 -19.62 19.09 6.59
C GLN A 209 -18.96 18.78 7.94
N ASP A 210 -19.66 19.09 9.03
CA ASP A 210 -19.31 18.53 10.34
C ASP A 210 -19.28 16.98 10.25
N PRO A 211 -18.28 16.31 10.86
CA PRO A 211 -18.16 14.85 10.75
C PRO A 211 -19.39 14.06 11.21
N ALA A 212 -20.10 14.50 12.25
CA ALA A 212 -21.30 13.81 12.72
C ALA A 212 -22.44 13.97 11.70
N ASP A 213 -22.60 15.16 11.14
CA ASP A 213 -23.59 15.44 10.09
C ASP A 213 -23.27 14.68 8.79
N ALA A 214 -21.99 14.53 8.45
CA ALA A 214 -21.55 13.74 7.30
C ALA A 214 -21.91 12.25 7.46
N ILE A 215 -21.69 11.67 8.65
CA ILE A 215 -22.09 10.29 8.98
C ILE A 215 -23.61 10.12 8.90
N ALA A 216 -24.38 11.04 9.49
CA ALA A 216 -25.84 11.00 9.45
C ALA A 216 -26.37 11.14 8.00
N THR A 217 -25.73 11.98 7.20
CA THR A 217 -26.05 12.15 5.77
C THR A 217 -25.74 10.89 4.98
N ALA A 218 -24.60 10.25 5.23
CA ALA A 218 -24.26 8.96 4.62
C ALA A 218 -25.33 7.89 4.93
N GLY A 219 -25.77 7.79 6.19
CA GLY A 219 -26.87 6.89 6.60
C GLY A 219 -28.18 7.15 5.85
N ARG A 220 -28.59 8.43 5.71
CA ARG A 220 -29.78 8.82 4.93
C ARG A 220 -29.68 8.47 3.45
N ILE A 221 -28.52 8.75 2.83
CA ILE A 221 -28.29 8.38 1.43
C ILE A 221 -28.33 6.86 1.27
N ALA A 222 -27.77 6.09 2.21
CA ALA A 222 -27.85 4.63 2.18
C ALA A 222 -29.28 4.11 2.24
N ALA A 223 -30.15 4.71 3.05
CA ALA A 223 -31.58 4.38 3.06
C ALA A 223 -32.25 4.67 1.72
N GLN A 224 -31.99 5.86 1.14
CA GLN A 224 -32.55 6.26 -0.16
C GLN A 224 -32.05 5.37 -1.32
N VAL A 225 -30.76 5.00 -1.31
CA VAL A 225 -30.16 4.07 -2.30
C VAL A 225 -30.73 2.67 -2.13
N ALA A 226 -30.86 2.15 -0.90
CA ALA A 226 -31.38 0.81 -0.66
C ALA A 226 -32.82 0.62 -1.17
N ASP A 227 -33.62 1.68 -1.17
CA ASP A 227 -35.00 1.67 -1.68
C ASP A 227 -35.07 1.88 -3.20
N ALA A 228 -34.24 2.79 -3.75
CA ALA A 228 -34.26 3.11 -5.17
C ALA A 228 -33.46 2.13 -6.02
N PHE A 229 -32.21 1.81 -5.64
CA PHE A 229 -31.23 1.04 -6.40
C PHE A 229 -30.70 -0.14 -5.56
N PRO A 230 -31.47 -1.22 -5.39
CA PRO A 230 -31.15 -2.29 -4.44
C PRO A 230 -29.84 -3.04 -4.72
N GLY A 231 -29.33 -3.01 -5.97
CA GLY A 231 -28.05 -3.61 -6.35
C GLY A 231 -26.83 -2.68 -6.17
N VAL A 232 -27.05 -1.41 -5.86
CA VAL A 232 -25.99 -0.42 -5.60
C VAL A 232 -25.71 -0.34 -4.10
N ARG A 233 -24.43 -0.29 -3.74
CA ARG A 233 -23.97 -0.06 -2.36
C ARG A 233 -23.67 1.42 -2.15
N ALA A 234 -24.24 2.01 -1.12
CA ALA A 234 -23.97 3.43 -0.82
C ALA A 234 -22.67 3.64 -0.02
N LEU A 235 -22.46 2.83 1.03
CA LEU A 235 -21.45 3.09 2.06
C LEU A 235 -20.20 2.25 1.81
N ALA A 236 -19.04 2.83 2.06
CA ALA A 236 -17.77 2.10 2.07
C ALA A 236 -17.03 2.30 3.39
N VAL A 237 -16.24 1.31 3.76
CA VAL A 237 -15.21 1.40 4.81
C VAL A 237 -13.87 1.06 4.15
N ASP A 238 -13.04 2.07 3.93
CA ASP A 238 -11.73 1.95 3.30
C ASP A 238 -10.60 2.19 4.31
N THR A 239 -9.79 1.17 4.57
CA THR A 239 -8.75 1.24 5.61
C THR A 239 -7.40 1.75 5.11
N ARG A 240 -7.26 2.10 3.82
CA ARG A 240 -5.97 2.50 3.21
C ARG A 240 -5.26 3.59 4.01
N ALA A 241 -5.97 4.66 4.36
CA ALA A 241 -5.40 5.80 5.08
C ALA A 241 -4.75 5.39 6.40
N TYR A 242 -5.40 4.51 7.16
CA TYR A 242 -4.92 4.07 8.46
C TYR A 242 -3.70 3.14 8.34
N VAL A 243 -3.68 2.25 7.34
CA VAL A 243 -2.55 1.34 7.10
C VAL A 243 -1.34 2.10 6.60
N ASN A 244 -1.54 3.07 5.70
CA ASN A 244 -0.50 3.98 5.24
C ASN A 244 0.08 4.82 6.39
N ALA A 245 -0.72 5.12 7.42
CA ALA A 245 -0.25 5.83 8.61
C ALA A 245 0.46 4.96 9.65
N GLY A 246 0.32 3.63 9.56
CA GLY A 246 1.06 2.68 10.40
C GLY A 246 0.26 1.47 10.89
N ALA A 247 -1.03 1.36 10.59
CA ALA A 247 -1.90 0.32 11.17
C ALA A 247 -1.37 -1.09 10.90
N THR A 248 -1.36 -1.88 11.96
CA THR A 248 -1.08 -3.30 11.98
C THR A 248 -2.37 -4.08 11.64
N PRO A 249 -2.30 -5.37 11.25
CA PRO A 249 -3.48 -6.18 10.92
C PRO A 249 -4.63 -6.12 11.94
N VAL A 250 -4.33 -6.22 13.24
CA VAL A 250 -5.38 -6.17 14.28
C VAL A 250 -5.96 -4.76 14.43
N ARG A 251 -5.14 -3.71 14.32
CA ARG A 251 -5.62 -2.31 14.38
C ARG A 251 -6.52 -1.99 13.20
N GLU A 252 -6.13 -2.44 12.01
CA GLU A 252 -6.95 -2.31 10.81
C GLU A 252 -8.31 -3.00 10.97
N LEU A 253 -8.35 -4.22 11.52
CA LEU A 253 -9.62 -4.90 11.85
C LEU A 253 -10.46 -4.07 12.81
N ALA A 254 -9.85 -3.52 13.86
CA ALA A 254 -10.58 -2.72 14.83
C ALA A 254 -11.18 -1.46 14.21
N ILE A 255 -10.40 -0.73 13.42
CA ILE A 255 -10.84 0.48 12.71
C ILE A 255 -11.94 0.16 11.70
N ALA A 256 -11.79 -0.92 10.92
CA ALA A 256 -12.79 -1.34 9.95
C ALA A 256 -14.14 -1.63 10.65
N ILE A 257 -14.11 -2.42 11.72
CA ILE A 257 -15.34 -2.83 12.41
C ILE A 257 -16.00 -1.64 13.11
N THR A 258 -15.27 -0.76 13.78
CA THR A 258 -15.85 0.40 14.47
C THR A 258 -16.40 1.45 13.51
N THR A 259 -15.74 1.63 12.36
CA THR A 259 -16.26 2.48 11.27
C THR A 259 -17.54 1.87 10.68
N GLY A 260 -17.55 0.56 10.41
CA GLY A 260 -18.74 -0.15 9.97
C GLY A 260 -19.91 -0.08 10.97
N VAL A 261 -19.62 -0.13 12.29
CA VAL A 261 -20.62 0.07 13.34
C VAL A 261 -21.20 1.49 13.32
N ALA A 262 -20.39 2.52 13.12
CA ALA A 262 -20.87 3.90 13.01
C ALA A 262 -21.83 4.06 11.82
N TYR A 263 -21.51 3.45 10.68
CA TYR A 263 -22.33 3.47 9.47
C TYR A 263 -23.60 2.64 9.58
N LEU A 264 -23.51 1.47 10.22
CA LEU A 264 -24.68 0.64 10.52
C LEU A 264 -25.69 1.40 11.39
N ARG A 265 -25.20 2.07 12.45
CA ARG A 265 -26.03 2.92 13.33
C ARG A 265 -26.65 4.08 12.57
N ALA A 266 -25.88 4.79 11.75
CA ALA A 266 -26.40 5.93 10.98
C ALA A 266 -27.49 5.52 9.98
N ALA A 267 -27.34 4.37 9.33
CA ALA A 267 -28.36 3.82 8.44
C ALA A 267 -29.62 3.38 9.20
N GLU A 268 -29.46 2.76 10.38
CA GLU A 268 -30.58 2.38 11.25
C GLU A 268 -31.35 3.61 11.76
N GLU A 269 -30.64 4.66 12.18
CA GLU A 269 -31.23 5.95 12.58
C GLU A 269 -31.97 6.64 11.43
N ALA A 270 -31.55 6.41 10.19
CA ALA A 270 -32.25 6.85 8.98
C ALA A 270 -33.46 5.94 8.62
N GLY A 271 -33.77 4.93 9.43
CA GLY A 271 -34.94 4.06 9.28
C GLY A 271 -34.69 2.78 8.47
N LEU A 272 -33.43 2.46 8.13
CA LEU A 272 -33.10 1.24 7.40
C LEU A 272 -32.88 0.07 8.37
N GLU A 273 -33.65 -1.01 8.21
CA GLU A 273 -33.48 -2.24 9.01
C GLU A 273 -32.02 -2.75 8.99
N PRO A 274 -31.43 -3.19 10.12
CA PRO A 274 -30.01 -3.54 10.21
C PRO A 274 -29.54 -4.56 9.16
N ALA A 275 -30.38 -5.53 8.81
CA ALA A 275 -30.07 -6.52 7.78
C ALA A 275 -29.94 -5.88 6.38
N ARG A 276 -30.77 -4.88 6.05
CA ARG A 276 -30.67 -4.12 4.80
C ARG A 276 -29.49 -3.15 4.85
N ALA A 277 -29.26 -2.49 5.98
CA ALA A 277 -28.11 -1.61 6.18
C ALA A 277 -26.77 -2.35 5.97
N ALA A 278 -26.65 -3.59 6.46
CA ALA A 278 -25.46 -4.41 6.22
C ALA A 278 -25.17 -4.65 4.72
N THR A 279 -26.21 -4.77 3.88
CA THR A 279 -26.03 -4.94 2.43
C THR A 279 -25.54 -3.68 1.71
N GLN A 280 -25.71 -2.51 2.34
CA GLN A 280 -25.30 -1.21 1.80
C GLN A 280 -23.86 -0.84 2.12
N ILE A 281 -23.19 -1.60 3.00
CA ILE A 281 -21.82 -1.36 3.42
C ILE A 281 -20.90 -2.33 2.66
N GLU A 282 -19.88 -1.79 1.98
CA GLU A 282 -18.73 -2.57 1.53
C GLU A 282 -17.48 -2.22 2.34
N PHE A 283 -16.63 -3.22 2.56
CA PHE A 283 -15.34 -3.06 3.23
C PHE A 283 -14.22 -3.23 2.21
N THR A 284 -13.17 -2.42 2.31
CA THR A 284 -11.93 -2.59 1.56
C THR A 284 -10.78 -2.64 2.56
N LEU A 285 -10.25 -3.84 2.80
CA LEU A 285 -9.07 -4.03 3.64
C LEU A 285 -7.81 -4.08 2.77
N THR A 286 -6.70 -3.59 3.30
CA THR A 286 -5.41 -3.72 2.63
C THR A 286 -4.88 -5.15 2.75
N VAL A 287 -3.94 -5.58 1.92
CA VAL A 287 -3.19 -6.84 2.09
C VAL A 287 -1.72 -6.61 1.77
N GLY A 288 -0.84 -6.99 2.71
CA GLY A 288 0.61 -6.90 2.56
C GLY A 288 1.27 -8.25 2.23
N THR A 289 2.57 -8.33 2.50
CA THR A 289 3.40 -9.51 2.19
C THR A 289 3.41 -10.60 3.28
N ASN A 290 2.82 -10.35 4.46
CA ASN A 290 2.68 -11.37 5.50
C ASN A 290 1.55 -12.34 5.18
N GLN A 291 1.80 -13.23 4.21
CA GLN A 291 0.80 -14.08 3.57
C GLN A 291 -0.19 -14.74 4.56
N PHE A 292 0.28 -15.41 5.60
CA PHE A 292 -0.60 -16.09 6.56
C PHE A 292 -1.32 -15.11 7.50
N GLY A 293 -0.65 -14.03 7.89
CA GLY A 293 -1.26 -12.95 8.66
C GLY A 293 -2.43 -12.30 7.91
N GLU A 294 -2.25 -12.04 6.62
CA GLU A 294 -3.30 -11.45 5.78
C GLU A 294 -4.47 -12.41 5.53
N ILE A 295 -4.20 -13.70 5.30
CA ILE A 295 -5.26 -14.73 5.21
C ILE A 295 -6.07 -14.78 6.51
N ALA A 296 -5.38 -14.85 7.66
CA ALA A 296 -6.03 -14.88 8.96
C ALA A 296 -6.83 -13.59 9.24
N LYS A 297 -6.33 -12.43 8.80
CA LYS A 297 -7.01 -11.13 8.94
C LYS A 297 -8.36 -11.12 8.23
N LEU A 298 -8.43 -11.51 6.95
CA LEU A 298 -9.69 -11.51 6.20
C LEU A 298 -10.72 -12.51 6.78
N ARG A 299 -10.25 -13.65 7.28
CA ARG A 299 -11.09 -14.64 8.00
C ARG A 299 -11.59 -14.08 9.34
N ALA A 300 -10.72 -13.42 10.10
CA ALA A 300 -11.04 -12.79 11.38
C ALA A 300 -12.04 -11.64 11.21
N PHE A 301 -11.88 -10.82 10.17
CA PHE A 301 -12.83 -9.76 9.82
C PHE A 301 -14.26 -10.29 9.73
N ARG A 302 -14.50 -11.35 8.94
CA ARG A 302 -15.86 -11.90 8.75
C ARG A 302 -16.46 -12.38 10.07
N ARG A 303 -15.65 -12.99 10.94
CA ARG A 303 -16.09 -13.39 12.28
C ARG A 303 -16.50 -12.21 13.15
N LEU A 304 -15.68 -11.17 13.17
CA LEU A 304 -15.92 -9.95 13.94
C LEU A 304 -17.19 -9.23 13.44
N TRP A 305 -17.31 -9.08 12.14
CA TRP A 305 -18.46 -8.41 11.52
C TRP A 305 -19.75 -9.20 11.70
N ALA A 306 -19.72 -10.51 11.50
CA ALA A 306 -20.88 -11.36 11.75
C ALA A 306 -21.34 -11.29 13.22
N ARG A 307 -20.40 -11.14 14.16
CA ARG A 307 -20.71 -10.94 15.58
C ARG A 307 -21.35 -9.58 15.85
N VAL A 308 -20.88 -8.51 15.21
CA VAL A 308 -21.55 -7.19 15.29
C VAL A 308 -22.98 -7.30 14.79
N LEU A 309 -23.19 -7.88 13.61
CA LEU A 309 -24.52 -8.01 13.02
C LEU A 309 -25.46 -8.92 13.84
N GLU A 310 -24.93 -9.97 14.46
CA GLU A 310 -25.68 -10.78 15.44
C GLU A 310 -26.16 -9.92 16.62
N LEU A 311 -25.28 -9.09 17.19
CA LEU A 311 -25.61 -8.20 18.30
C LEU A 311 -26.61 -7.10 17.89
N SER A 312 -26.62 -6.72 16.61
CA SER A 312 -27.59 -5.82 15.99
C SER A 312 -28.90 -6.52 15.56
N GLY A 313 -29.10 -7.79 15.92
CA GLY A 313 -30.36 -8.51 15.66
C GLY A 313 -30.54 -9.06 14.25
N VAL A 314 -29.49 -9.06 13.42
CA VAL A 314 -29.55 -9.58 12.04
C VAL A 314 -29.68 -11.12 12.05
N PRO A 315 -30.59 -11.72 11.27
CA PRO A 315 -30.69 -13.17 11.09
C PRO A 315 -29.41 -13.78 10.53
N GLU A 316 -29.16 -15.06 10.81
CA GLU A 316 -27.89 -15.75 10.50
C GLU A 316 -27.44 -15.57 9.04
N GLU A 317 -28.35 -15.80 8.09
CA GLU A 317 -28.18 -15.65 6.64
C GLU A 317 -27.79 -14.24 6.18
N GLY A 318 -28.10 -13.20 6.96
CA GLY A 318 -27.84 -11.80 6.64
C GLY A 318 -26.58 -11.23 7.29
N ARG A 319 -25.83 -11.99 8.10
CA ARG A 319 -24.68 -11.49 8.90
C ARG A 319 -23.40 -11.31 8.07
N ARG A 320 -23.49 -10.65 6.92
CA ARG A 320 -22.36 -10.41 6.01
C ARG A 320 -22.51 -9.08 5.27
N SER A 321 -21.38 -8.60 4.79
CA SER A 321 -21.23 -7.44 3.90
C SER A 321 -20.15 -7.75 2.87
N PHE A 322 -20.13 -7.03 1.75
CA PHE A 322 -19.11 -7.23 0.72
C PHE A 322 -17.72 -6.91 1.27
N LEU A 323 -16.77 -7.84 1.13
CA LEU A 323 -15.38 -7.68 1.54
C LEU A 323 -14.45 -7.65 0.32
N GLY A 324 -14.02 -6.45 -0.06
CA GLY A 324 -12.91 -6.24 -0.98
C GLY A 324 -11.55 -6.25 -0.27
N ALA A 325 -10.51 -6.50 -1.05
CA ALA A 325 -9.12 -6.38 -0.66
C ALA A 325 -8.34 -5.51 -1.66
N ARG A 326 -7.33 -4.78 -1.18
CA ARG A 326 -6.38 -4.06 -2.03
C ARG A 326 -4.96 -4.30 -1.58
N THR A 327 -4.03 -4.52 -2.49
CA THR A 327 -2.61 -4.59 -2.13
C THR A 327 -2.14 -3.29 -1.46
N SER A 328 -1.39 -3.40 -0.37
CA SER A 328 -0.95 -2.25 0.41
C SER A 328 0.05 -1.38 -0.38
N ASP A 329 -0.14 -0.06 -0.37
CA ASP A 329 0.82 0.86 -1.02
C ASP A 329 2.12 0.99 -0.20
N ARG A 330 2.04 0.73 1.11
CA ARG A 330 3.18 0.77 2.04
C ARG A 330 4.32 -0.19 1.67
N MET A 331 4.00 -1.32 1.03
CA MET A 331 5.00 -2.30 0.61
C MET A 331 5.66 -1.96 -0.75
N LEU A 332 5.22 -0.91 -1.44
CA LEU A 332 5.78 -0.54 -2.75
C LEU A 332 7.06 0.29 -2.58
N ALA A 333 8.05 -0.03 -3.41
CA ALA A 333 9.30 0.71 -3.53
C ALA A 333 9.40 1.40 -4.90
N GLY A 334 9.91 2.63 -4.93
CA GLY A 334 10.32 3.34 -6.13
C GLY A 334 11.72 2.96 -6.63
N ILE A 335 12.48 2.23 -5.82
CA ILE A 335 13.77 1.63 -6.20
C ILE A 335 13.62 0.14 -6.45
N ASP A 336 14.19 -0.36 -7.55
CA ASP A 336 13.98 -1.74 -8.01
C ASP A 336 12.48 -2.14 -8.01
N PRO A 337 11.64 -1.39 -8.75
CA PRO A 337 10.18 -1.54 -8.71
C PRO A 337 9.71 -2.92 -9.19
N TRP A 338 10.52 -3.66 -9.95
CA TRP A 338 10.21 -5.04 -10.37
C TRP A 338 9.94 -5.97 -9.19
N SER A 339 10.63 -5.76 -8.07
CA SER A 339 10.37 -6.50 -6.82
C SER A 339 8.94 -6.31 -6.31
N ASN A 340 8.26 -5.21 -6.66
CA ASN A 340 6.85 -4.99 -6.32
C ASN A 340 5.92 -5.99 -6.99
N MET A 341 6.26 -6.55 -8.16
CA MET A 341 5.46 -7.61 -8.80
C MET A 341 5.37 -8.85 -7.90
N LEU A 342 6.47 -9.22 -7.24
CA LEU A 342 6.52 -10.35 -6.32
C LEU A 342 5.72 -10.06 -5.04
N ARG A 343 5.83 -8.84 -4.51
CA ARG A 343 5.04 -8.38 -3.34
C ARG A 343 3.55 -8.42 -3.63
N ALA A 344 3.15 -7.84 -4.76
CA ALA A 344 1.77 -7.81 -5.24
C ALA A 344 1.20 -9.22 -5.47
N THR A 345 2.00 -10.14 -6.01
CA THR A 345 1.59 -11.55 -6.19
C THR A 345 1.33 -12.24 -4.85
N THR A 346 2.23 -12.08 -3.87
CA THR A 346 2.05 -12.66 -2.52
C THR A 346 0.82 -12.08 -1.82
N ALA A 347 0.63 -10.77 -1.90
CA ALA A 347 -0.53 -10.09 -1.32
C ALA A 347 -1.84 -10.50 -2.01
N GLY A 348 -1.86 -10.58 -3.34
CA GLY A 348 -3.00 -11.04 -4.12
C GLY A 348 -3.36 -12.49 -3.83
N PHE A 349 -2.37 -13.38 -3.68
CA PHE A 349 -2.57 -14.76 -3.24
C PHE A 349 -3.24 -14.81 -1.86
N ALA A 350 -2.76 -14.00 -0.90
CA ALA A 350 -3.32 -13.96 0.44
C ALA A 350 -4.76 -13.43 0.45
N ALA A 351 -5.08 -12.42 -0.35
CA ALA A 351 -6.45 -11.93 -0.52
C ALA A 351 -7.39 -13.00 -1.09
N ALA A 352 -6.96 -13.70 -2.14
CA ALA A 352 -7.72 -14.78 -2.77
C ALA A 352 -7.99 -15.93 -1.79
N VAL A 353 -6.96 -16.45 -1.12
CA VAL A 353 -7.10 -17.52 -0.12
C VAL A 353 -7.90 -17.07 1.10
N GLY A 354 -7.74 -15.81 1.51
CA GLY A 354 -8.52 -15.19 2.57
C GLY A 354 -9.99 -14.95 2.18
N GLY A 355 -10.40 -15.23 0.94
CA GLY A 355 -11.78 -15.15 0.48
C GLY A 355 -12.29 -13.73 0.30
N ALA A 356 -11.47 -12.83 -0.26
CA ALA A 356 -11.93 -11.52 -0.71
C ALA A 356 -12.92 -11.68 -1.89
N GLU A 357 -13.99 -10.90 -1.89
CA GLU A 357 -15.02 -10.88 -2.94
C GLU A 357 -14.67 -9.92 -4.08
N GLY A 358 -13.72 -9.00 -3.86
CA GLY A 358 -13.09 -8.19 -4.90
C GLY A 358 -11.63 -7.91 -4.55
N LEU A 359 -10.78 -7.80 -5.57
CA LEU A 359 -9.35 -7.56 -5.40
C LEU A 359 -8.88 -6.47 -6.36
N THR A 360 -8.22 -5.47 -5.79
CA THR A 360 -7.44 -4.47 -6.54
C THR A 360 -5.95 -4.70 -6.28
N VAL A 361 -5.18 -4.90 -7.35
CA VAL A 361 -3.72 -4.99 -7.30
C VAL A 361 -3.13 -3.68 -7.81
N THR A 362 -2.35 -2.99 -6.98
CA THR A 362 -1.65 -1.77 -7.36
C THR A 362 -0.54 -2.11 -8.37
N PRO A 363 -0.44 -1.41 -9.52
CA PRO A 363 0.65 -1.59 -10.48
C PRO A 363 2.04 -1.45 -9.85
N PHE A 364 3.00 -2.25 -10.34
CA PHE A 364 4.33 -2.33 -9.75
C PHE A 364 5.15 -1.03 -9.90
N ASP A 365 4.82 -0.25 -10.92
CA ASP A 365 5.46 1.00 -11.34
C ASP A 365 4.77 2.25 -10.80
N THR A 366 3.70 2.12 -9.99
CA THR A 366 2.94 3.26 -9.45
C THR A 366 3.83 4.29 -8.76
N VAL A 367 4.69 3.87 -7.83
CA VAL A 367 5.56 4.79 -7.09
C VAL A 367 6.53 5.53 -8.00
N VAL A 368 7.03 4.86 -9.05
CA VAL A 368 7.96 5.46 -10.01
C VAL A 368 7.23 6.47 -10.89
N ALA A 369 6.02 6.11 -11.36
CA ALA A 369 5.16 6.99 -12.14
C ALA A 369 4.81 8.27 -11.36
N ASP A 370 4.43 8.14 -10.09
CA ASP A 370 4.11 9.26 -9.22
C ASP A 370 5.33 10.16 -8.99
N ALA A 371 6.51 9.57 -8.77
CA ALA A 371 7.74 10.31 -8.50
C ALA A 371 8.19 11.21 -9.68
N VAL A 372 7.86 10.85 -10.92
CA VAL A 372 8.21 11.62 -12.12
C VAL A 372 7.06 12.46 -12.67
N GLY A 373 5.91 12.49 -11.99
CA GLY A 373 4.73 13.23 -12.45
C GLY A 373 4.10 12.65 -13.72
N ALA A 374 4.17 11.33 -13.90
CA ALA A 374 3.44 10.65 -14.97
C ALA A 374 1.93 10.76 -14.74
N ALA A 375 1.15 10.67 -15.83
CA ALA A 375 -0.31 10.77 -15.76
C ALA A 375 -0.96 9.59 -15.03
N ALA A 376 -0.39 8.40 -15.16
CA ALA A 376 -0.86 7.16 -14.56
C ALA A 376 0.24 6.09 -14.66
N PRO A 377 0.11 4.95 -13.95
CA PRO A 377 0.97 3.79 -14.18
C PRO A 377 0.94 3.34 -15.65
N GLY A 378 2.07 2.82 -16.13
CA GLY A 378 2.24 2.43 -17.53
C GLY A 378 1.32 1.28 -17.94
N GLY A 379 1.09 1.13 -19.25
CA GLY A 379 0.24 0.05 -19.77
C GLY A 379 0.73 -1.35 -19.38
N LEU A 380 2.06 -1.55 -19.30
CA LEU A 380 2.65 -2.80 -18.79
C LEU A 380 2.30 -3.01 -17.32
N GLY A 381 2.45 -1.99 -16.46
CA GLY A 381 2.14 -2.06 -15.04
C GLY A 381 0.70 -2.48 -14.78
N ARG A 382 -0.27 -1.81 -15.43
CA ARG A 382 -1.69 -2.15 -15.32
C ARG A 382 -1.99 -3.57 -15.81
N ARG A 383 -1.43 -3.96 -16.96
CA ARG A 383 -1.58 -5.31 -17.51
C ARG A 383 -1.05 -6.38 -16.55
N ILE A 384 0.12 -6.16 -15.95
CA ILE A 384 0.71 -7.10 -14.99
C ILE A 384 -0.14 -7.20 -13.72
N ALA A 385 -0.64 -6.08 -13.19
CA ALA A 385 -1.55 -6.08 -12.04
C ALA A 385 -2.80 -6.93 -12.31
N ARG A 386 -3.46 -6.72 -13.46
CA ARG A 386 -4.61 -7.52 -13.89
C ARG A 386 -4.27 -8.99 -14.09
N ASN A 387 -3.22 -9.27 -14.85
CA ASN A 387 -2.85 -10.63 -15.22
C ASN A 387 -2.37 -11.45 -14.02
N THR A 388 -1.80 -10.81 -12.99
CA THR A 388 -1.47 -11.49 -11.73
C THR A 388 -2.73 -12.10 -11.11
N GLN A 389 -3.84 -11.36 -11.11
CA GLN A 389 -5.12 -11.88 -10.64
C GLN A 389 -5.66 -12.99 -11.55
N LEU A 390 -5.58 -12.83 -12.88
CA LEU A 390 -6.02 -13.87 -13.82
C LEU A 390 -5.22 -15.17 -13.66
N VAL A 391 -3.91 -15.12 -13.49
CA VAL A 391 -3.09 -16.32 -13.24
C VAL A 391 -3.48 -16.97 -11.91
N LEU A 392 -3.69 -16.17 -10.86
CA LEU A 392 -4.18 -16.68 -9.58
C LEU A 392 -5.56 -17.34 -9.72
N GLN A 393 -6.48 -16.76 -10.49
CA GLN A 393 -7.82 -17.29 -10.64
C GLN A 393 -7.88 -18.51 -11.58
N GLU A 394 -7.24 -18.43 -12.74
CA GLU A 394 -7.44 -19.38 -13.84
C GLU A 394 -6.42 -20.51 -13.88
N GLU A 395 -5.17 -20.26 -13.49
CA GLU A 395 -4.05 -21.21 -13.65
C GLU A 395 -3.59 -21.86 -12.33
N SER A 396 -3.67 -21.13 -11.21
CA SER A 396 -3.14 -21.61 -9.92
C SER A 396 -4.00 -22.69 -9.25
N GLY A 397 -5.26 -22.83 -9.67
CA GLY A 397 -6.24 -23.75 -9.08
C GLY A 397 -6.86 -23.27 -7.77
N LEU A 398 -6.63 -22.03 -7.34
CA LEU A 398 -7.18 -21.47 -6.10
C LEU A 398 -8.71 -21.50 -6.05
N ARG A 399 -9.39 -21.34 -7.20
CA ARG A 399 -10.86 -21.43 -7.29
C ARG A 399 -11.45 -22.84 -7.12
N ARG A 400 -10.63 -23.88 -7.03
CA ARG A 400 -11.12 -25.27 -6.97
C ARG A 400 -11.58 -25.70 -5.58
N VAL A 401 -11.12 -25.02 -4.53
CA VAL A 401 -11.41 -25.38 -3.13
C VAL A 401 -11.78 -24.11 -2.38
N ALA A 402 -12.96 -24.08 -1.77
CA ALA A 402 -13.37 -23.01 -0.89
C ALA A 402 -12.57 -23.06 0.43
N ASP A 403 -12.09 -21.91 0.91
CA ASP A 403 -11.23 -21.75 2.10
C ASP A 403 -10.12 -22.81 2.18
N PRO A 404 -9.14 -22.82 1.25
CA PRO A 404 -8.10 -23.85 1.23
C PRO A 404 -7.19 -23.80 2.47
N ALA A 405 -7.22 -22.70 3.24
CA ALA A 405 -6.52 -22.57 4.51
C ALA A 405 -7.29 -23.20 5.69
N GLY A 406 -8.59 -23.49 5.52
CA GLY A 406 -9.46 -24.02 6.56
C GLY A 406 -9.00 -25.38 7.07
N GLY A 407 -8.89 -25.51 8.39
CA GLY A 407 -8.40 -26.72 9.07
C GLY A 407 -6.89 -26.76 9.30
N SER A 408 -6.12 -25.80 8.77
CA SER A 408 -4.73 -25.60 9.19
C SER A 408 -4.69 -25.14 10.66
N TRP A 409 -4.05 -25.90 11.53
CA TRP A 409 -3.95 -25.56 12.97
C TRP A 409 -3.33 -24.18 13.20
N TYR A 410 -2.35 -23.80 12.38
CA TYR A 410 -1.73 -22.48 12.43
C TYR A 410 -2.71 -21.37 12.00
N VAL A 411 -3.34 -21.49 10.82
CA VAL A 411 -4.21 -20.43 10.30
C VAL A 411 -5.47 -20.27 11.16
N GLU A 412 -6.06 -21.37 11.65
CA GLU A 412 -7.21 -21.31 12.56
C GLU A 412 -6.82 -20.64 13.89
N SER A 413 -5.68 -21.00 14.48
CA SER A 413 -5.18 -20.39 15.71
C SER A 413 -4.87 -18.90 15.54
N LEU A 414 -4.21 -18.52 14.44
CA LEU A 414 -3.89 -17.13 14.15
C LEU A 414 -5.16 -16.30 13.90
N THR A 415 -6.14 -16.86 13.18
CA THR A 415 -7.44 -16.22 12.93
C THR A 415 -8.17 -15.95 14.25
N ASP A 416 -8.22 -16.92 15.16
CA ASP A 416 -8.86 -16.76 16.47
C ASP A 416 -8.12 -15.76 17.37
N ALA A 417 -6.78 -15.82 17.41
CA ALA A 417 -5.97 -14.88 18.18
C ALA A 417 -6.14 -13.43 17.69
N MET A 418 -6.08 -13.21 16.37
CA MET A 418 -6.33 -11.90 15.76
C MET A 418 -7.74 -11.39 16.07
N ALA A 419 -8.77 -12.24 15.95
CA ALA A 419 -10.14 -11.85 16.25
C ALA A 419 -10.30 -11.45 17.74
N ARG A 420 -9.70 -12.19 18.67
CA ARG A 420 -9.78 -11.85 20.11
C ARG A 420 -9.10 -10.54 20.43
N GLU A 421 -7.88 -10.34 19.93
CA GLU A 421 -7.13 -9.10 20.14
C GLU A 421 -7.87 -7.90 19.51
N ALA A 422 -8.39 -8.07 18.30
CA ALA A 422 -9.15 -7.04 17.60
C ALA A 422 -10.43 -6.70 18.37
N TRP A 423 -11.15 -7.69 18.91
CA TRP A 423 -12.36 -7.46 19.70
C TRP A 423 -12.11 -6.60 20.95
N GLY A 424 -10.96 -6.80 21.61
CA GLY A 424 -10.53 -5.95 22.73
C GLY A 424 -10.38 -4.50 22.31
N ARG A 425 -9.71 -4.25 21.17
CA ARG A 425 -9.52 -2.91 20.59
C ARG A 425 -10.82 -2.28 20.11
N ILE A 426 -11.69 -3.04 19.46
CA ILE A 426 -13.03 -2.60 19.03
C ILE A 426 -13.80 -2.08 20.24
N THR A 427 -13.83 -2.86 21.33
CA THR A 427 -14.54 -2.47 22.55
C THR A 427 -13.95 -1.21 23.18
N ALA A 428 -12.63 -1.05 23.16
CA ALA A 428 -11.96 0.14 23.67
C ALA A 428 -12.31 1.40 22.85
N ILE A 429 -12.25 1.32 21.51
CA ILE A 429 -12.62 2.42 20.61
C ILE A 429 -14.09 2.79 20.79
N GLU A 430 -15.00 1.81 20.80
CA GLU A 430 -16.44 2.06 21.02
C GLU A 430 -16.72 2.73 22.36
N SER A 431 -16.01 2.31 23.41
CA SER A 431 -16.16 2.91 24.75
C SER A 431 -15.63 4.35 24.84
N ALA A 432 -14.73 4.74 23.92
CA ALA A 432 -14.13 6.07 23.83
C ALA A 432 -14.88 7.04 22.89
N GLY A 433 -16.09 6.67 22.43
CA GLY A 433 -16.88 7.50 21.50
C GLY A 433 -16.84 7.00 20.06
N GLY A 434 -16.42 5.76 19.83
CA GLY A 434 -16.41 5.14 18.51
C GLY A 434 -15.30 5.65 17.59
N ALA A 435 -15.38 5.26 16.33
CA ALA A 435 -14.36 5.61 15.32
C ALA A 435 -14.17 7.13 15.15
N LEU A 436 -15.26 7.91 15.20
CA LEU A 436 -15.18 9.37 15.10
C LEU A 436 -14.44 10.00 16.30
N GLY A 437 -14.74 9.55 17.51
CA GLY A 437 -14.09 10.06 18.72
C GLY A 437 -12.58 9.84 18.68
N GLY A 438 -12.16 8.60 18.41
CA GLY A 438 -10.73 8.25 18.36
C GLY A 438 -9.95 8.92 17.22
N LEU A 439 -10.62 9.29 16.12
CA LEU A 439 -10.00 10.03 15.02
C LEU A 439 -9.83 11.52 15.35
N THR A 440 -10.84 12.13 16.00
CA THR A 440 -10.85 13.56 16.31
C THR A 440 -10.06 13.94 17.56
N ASP A 441 -9.92 13.04 18.53
CA ASP A 441 -9.12 13.26 19.75
C ASP A 441 -7.61 12.97 19.58
N GLY A 442 -7.20 12.44 18.42
CA GLY A 442 -5.81 12.12 18.09
C GLY A 442 -5.29 10.79 18.63
N THR A 443 -6.11 10.01 19.35
CA THR A 443 -5.72 8.70 19.90
C THR A 443 -5.31 7.74 18.81
N VAL A 444 -6.10 7.65 17.73
CA VAL A 444 -5.79 6.78 16.58
C VAL A 444 -4.51 7.24 15.91
N ALA A 445 -4.37 8.53 15.61
CA ALA A 445 -3.16 9.05 14.95
C ALA A 445 -1.88 8.74 15.74
N THR A 446 -1.93 8.90 17.07
CA THR A 446 -0.80 8.60 17.97
C THR A 446 -0.44 7.12 17.98
N ASP A 447 -1.42 6.23 18.18
CA ASP A 447 -1.19 4.77 18.17
C ASP A 447 -0.59 4.31 16.83
N LEU A 448 -1.09 4.83 15.71
CA LEU A 448 -0.58 4.49 14.38
C LEU A 448 0.84 5.00 14.15
N ALA A 449 1.17 6.21 14.58
CA ALA A 449 2.51 6.76 14.49
C ALA A 449 3.53 5.94 15.30
N GLU A 450 3.19 5.52 16.51
CA GLU A 450 4.04 4.63 17.32
C GLU A 450 4.33 3.30 16.59
N GLN A 451 3.33 2.74 15.90
CA GLN A 451 3.53 1.51 15.12
C GLN A 451 4.41 1.73 13.90
N ALA A 452 4.24 2.86 13.20
CA ALA A 452 5.06 3.23 12.07
C ALA A 452 6.53 3.44 12.48
N ASP A 453 6.78 4.14 13.58
CA ASP A 453 8.13 4.41 14.08
C ASP A 453 8.85 3.15 14.50
N ARG A 454 8.15 2.24 15.20
CA ARG A 454 8.71 0.93 15.55
C ARG A 454 9.12 0.15 14.30
N ARG A 455 8.25 0.09 13.30
CA ARG A 455 8.51 -0.61 12.04
C ARG A 455 9.66 0.02 11.25
N ARG A 456 9.74 1.34 11.21
CA ARG A 456 10.87 2.07 10.63
C ARG A 456 12.19 1.69 11.30
N GLY A 457 12.19 1.56 12.63
CA GLY A 457 13.35 1.07 13.40
C GLY A 457 13.75 -0.36 13.02
N GLU A 458 12.78 -1.27 12.89
CA GLU A 458 13.03 -2.66 12.46
C GLU A 458 13.64 -2.72 11.05
N LEU A 459 13.12 -1.91 10.12
CA LEU A 459 13.66 -1.80 8.75
C LEU A 459 15.06 -1.20 8.74
N ALA A 460 15.31 -0.16 9.55
CA ALA A 460 16.61 0.49 9.66
C ALA A 460 17.67 -0.47 10.20
N ARG A 461 17.33 -1.34 11.15
CA ARG A 461 18.25 -2.32 11.75
C ARG A 461 18.35 -3.65 11.00
N ARG A 462 17.56 -3.83 9.94
CA ARG A 462 17.35 -5.10 9.22
C ARG A 462 16.77 -6.23 10.09
N ASP A 463 16.10 -5.89 11.18
CA ASP A 463 15.23 -6.84 11.88
C ASP A 463 14.03 -7.19 11.00
N ARG A 464 13.69 -6.29 10.08
CA ARG A 464 12.81 -6.51 8.94
C ARG A 464 13.54 -6.29 7.63
N GLU A 465 13.47 -7.28 6.77
CA GLU A 465 14.12 -7.25 5.46
C GLU A 465 13.14 -6.86 4.34
N MET A 466 13.61 -6.03 3.43
CA MET A 466 12.93 -5.60 2.22
C MET A 466 13.90 -5.69 1.04
N THR A 467 13.75 -6.75 0.25
CA THR A 467 14.59 -7.05 -0.93
C THR A 467 14.54 -5.92 -1.96
N GLY A 468 15.70 -5.55 -2.51
CA GLY A 468 15.86 -4.42 -3.43
C GLY A 468 15.98 -3.06 -2.73
N VAL A 469 15.65 -2.99 -1.42
CA VAL A 469 15.61 -1.76 -0.63
C VAL A 469 16.71 -1.76 0.43
N ASN A 470 16.48 -2.41 1.58
CA ASN A 470 17.44 -2.44 2.69
C ASN A 470 18.34 -3.70 2.67
N VAL A 471 18.00 -4.69 1.84
CA VAL A 471 18.82 -5.88 1.53
C VAL A 471 18.84 -6.11 0.03
N PHE A 472 19.98 -6.59 -0.49
CA PHE A 472 20.20 -6.83 -1.91
C PHE A 472 19.87 -5.61 -2.81
N PRO A 473 20.39 -4.41 -2.51
CA PRO A 473 20.10 -3.20 -3.27
C PRO A 473 20.62 -3.28 -4.72
N LEU A 474 19.80 -2.82 -5.68
CA LEU A 474 20.24 -2.56 -7.05
C LEU A 474 20.85 -1.16 -7.14
N LEU A 475 22.09 -1.05 -7.65
CA LEU A 475 22.76 0.24 -7.89
C LEU A 475 22.71 0.68 -9.35
N ALA A 476 22.55 -0.27 -10.27
CA ALA A 476 22.41 0.02 -11.69
C ALA A 476 21.01 0.59 -11.99
N ASP A 477 20.86 1.12 -13.19
CA ASP A 477 19.55 1.47 -13.74
C ASP A 477 18.63 0.24 -13.74
N ASP A 478 17.39 0.41 -13.27
CA ASP A 478 16.36 -0.63 -13.23
C ASP A 478 15.56 -0.74 -14.54
N GLY A 479 15.77 0.20 -15.47
CA GLY A 479 15.14 0.22 -16.79
C GLY A 479 13.66 0.61 -16.79
N VAL A 480 13.13 1.13 -15.68
CA VAL A 480 11.74 1.57 -15.58
C VAL A 480 11.69 3.09 -15.66
N HIS A 481 11.30 3.60 -16.84
CA HIS A 481 11.24 5.03 -17.14
C HIS A 481 9.84 5.44 -17.61
N PRO A 482 8.89 5.66 -16.69
CA PRO A 482 7.61 6.25 -17.04
C PRO A 482 7.83 7.66 -17.63
N GLU A 483 7.03 8.04 -18.62
CA GLU A 483 7.10 9.37 -19.20
C GLU A 483 6.29 10.37 -18.36
N PRO A 484 6.87 11.53 -17.99
CA PRO A 484 6.12 12.62 -17.40
C PRO A 484 4.99 13.07 -18.32
N ALA A 485 3.84 13.45 -17.74
CA ALA A 485 2.72 13.93 -18.53
C ALA A 485 2.66 15.47 -18.57
N ASP A 486 2.34 16.05 -19.73
CA ASP A 486 1.91 17.46 -19.82
C ASP A 486 0.47 17.59 -19.28
N ARG A 487 0.35 17.51 -17.95
CA ARG A 487 -0.93 17.67 -17.25
C ARG A 487 -1.59 19.01 -17.63
N GLN A 488 -0.80 20.07 -17.79
CA GLN A 488 -1.34 21.38 -18.10
C GLN A 488 -2.03 21.43 -19.47
N ALA A 489 -1.55 20.68 -20.47
CA ALA A 489 -2.24 20.56 -21.75
C ALA A 489 -3.63 19.93 -21.61
N PHE A 490 -3.76 18.85 -20.83
CA PHE A 490 -5.05 18.24 -20.55
C PHE A 490 -5.98 19.21 -19.81
N VAL A 491 -5.46 19.89 -18.77
CA VAL A 491 -6.21 20.86 -17.97
C VAL A 491 -6.72 22.02 -18.82
N ARG A 492 -5.89 22.60 -19.70
CA ARG A 492 -6.32 23.68 -20.61
C ARG A 492 -7.50 23.23 -21.48
N THR A 493 -7.36 22.08 -22.13
CA THR A 493 -8.39 21.52 -23.02
C THR A 493 -9.72 21.27 -22.29
N GLU A 494 -9.65 20.70 -21.09
CA GLU A 494 -10.85 20.40 -20.30
C GLU A 494 -11.51 21.66 -19.73
N ASN A 495 -10.72 22.67 -19.35
CA ASN A 495 -11.25 23.93 -18.84
C ASN A 495 -11.96 24.74 -19.92
N ASP A 496 -11.42 24.78 -21.15
CA ASP A 496 -12.07 25.45 -22.28
C ASP A 496 -13.45 24.83 -22.56
N ARG A 497 -13.52 23.50 -22.60
CA ARG A 497 -14.80 22.77 -22.76
C ARG A 497 -15.78 23.07 -21.61
N LEU A 498 -15.28 23.12 -20.37
CA LEU A 498 -16.13 23.39 -19.22
C LEU A 498 -16.68 24.81 -19.21
N ALA A 499 -15.91 25.79 -19.71
CA ALA A 499 -16.33 27.18 -19.87
C ALA A 499 -17.42 27.36 -20.94
N GLU A 500 -17.46 26.47 -21.95
CA GLU A 500 -18.50 26.46 -22.98
C GLU A 500 -19.83 25.84 -22.50
N ARG A 501 -19.86 25.19 -21.31
CA ARG A 501 -21.07 24.57 -20.75
C ARG A 501 -22.14 25.63 -20.45
N ALA A 502 -23.36 25.39 -20.93
CA ALA A 502 -24.51 26.22 -20.55
C ALA A 502 -24.81 26.15 -19.04
N SER A 503 -25.29 27.25 -18.46
CA SER A 503 -25.84 27.24 -17.10
C SER A 503 -27.11 26.42 -17.04
N VAL A 504 -27.25 25.59 -16.01
CA VAL A 504 -28.45 24.80 -15.73
C VAL A 504 -29.29 25.47 -14.64
N ALA A 505 -30.61 25.32 -14.71
CA ALA A 505 -31.50 25.82 -13.67
C ALA A 505 -31.60 24.78 -12.55
N LEU A 506 -31.24 25.17 -11.33
CA LEU A 506 -31.22 24.30 -10.16
C LEU A 506 -32.16 24.84 -9.08
N PRO A 507 -32.74 23.97 -8.24
CA PRO A 507 -33.41 24.40 -7.02
C PRO A 507 -32.43 25.09 -6.06
N ASP A 508 -32.96 25.91 -5.15
CA ASP A 508 -32.14 26.65 -4.19
C ASP A 508 -31.46 25.72 -3.16
N ALA A 509 -32.12 24.63 -2.79
CA ALA A 509 -31.62 23.63 -1.85
C ALA A 509 -32.33 22.28 -2.08
N ALA A 510 -31.65 21.19 -1.74
CA ALA A 510 -32.25 19.87 -1.70
C ALA A 510 -32.81 19.57 -0.29
N GLU A 511 -34.06 19.11 -0.23
CA GLU A 511 -34.66 18.69 1.03
C GLU A 511 -34.00 17.39 1.54
N PRO A 512 -33.72 17.25 2.85
CA PRO A 512 -33.09 16.07 3.46
C PRO A 512 -33.62 14.71 2.98
N ASP A 513 -34.94 14.55 2.89
CA ASP A 513 -35.61 13.29 2.55
C ASP A 513 -35.68 13.02 1.04
N ALA A 514 -35.40 14.04 0.21
CA ALA A 514 -35.39 13.96 -1.24
C ALA A 514 -34.00 14.26 -1.83
N LEU A 515 -32.96 14.28 -0.97
CA LEU A 515 -31.61 14.72 -1.32
C LEU A 515 -31.06 13.95 -2.52
N LEU A 516 -31.03 12.61 -2.46
CA LEU A 516 -30.50 11.78 -3.54
C LEU A 516 -31.21 12.04 -4.87
N THR A 517 -32.54 11.99 -4.89
CA THR A 517 -33.34 12.21 -6.11
C THR A 517 -33.09 13.61 -6.67
N THR A 518 -33.04 14.63 -5.82
CA THR A 518 -32.80 16.03 -6.25
C THR A 518 -31.41 16.18 -6.88
N LEU A 519 -30.39 15.53 -6.31
CA LEU A 519 -29.03 15.53 -6.87
C LEU A 519 -28.94 14.74 -8.18
N ILE A 520 -29.63 13.60 -8.30
CA ILE A 520 -29.69 12.84 -9.54
C ILE A 520 -30.35 13.67 -10.66
N ASP A 521 -31.50 14.26 -10.39
CA ASP A 521 -32.24 15.06 -11.38
C ASP A 521 -31.41 16.29 -11.82
N ALA A 522 -30.71 16.93 -10.87
CA ALA A 522 -29.77 18.01 -11.17
C ALA A 522 -28.58 17.53 -12.03
N ALA A 523 -28.02 16.36 -11.72
CA ALA A 523 -26.94 15.77 -12.52
C ALA A 523 -27.40 15.42 -13.94
N GLU A 524 -28.61 14.87 -14.13
CA GLU A 524 -29.18 14.53 -15.44
C GLU A 524 -29.32 15.74 -16.37
N VAL A 525 -29.65 16.92 -15.82
CA VAL A 525 -29.70 18.17 -16.61
C VAL A 525 -28.34 18.82 -16.81
N GLY A 526 -27.26 18.23 -16.26
CA GLY A 526 -25.88 18.62 -16.51
C GLY A 526 -25.21 19.43 -15.40
N ALA A 527 -25.74 19.44 -14.16
CA ALA A 527 -25.09 20.12 -13.02
C ALA A 527 -23.66 19.63 -12.78
N ARG A 528 -22.77 20.57 -12.43
CA ARG A 528 -21.39 20.23 -12.04
C ARG A 528 -21.33 19.75 -10.60
N ILE A 529 -20.25 19.06 -10.23
CA ILE A 529 -20.02 18.59 -8.85
C ILE A 529 -20.06 19.75 -7.84
N ASP A 530 -19.45 20.91 -8.14
CA ASP A 530 -19.50 22.09 -7.26
C ASP A 530 -20.95 22.60 -7.06
N GLU A 531 -21.77 22.55 -8.10
CA GLU A 531 -23.17 22.96 -8.05
C GLU A 531 -24.03 21.94 -7.27
N LEU A 532 -23.75 20.65 -7.43
CA LEU A 532 -24.36 19.56 -6.67
C LEU A 532 -23.99 19.64 -5.19
N ALA A 533 -22.73 19.96 -4.88
CA ALA A 533 -22.25 20.17 -3.53
C ALA A 533 -23.00 21.34 -2.87
N VAL A 534 -23.10 22.49 -3.55
CA VAL A 534 -23.87 23.65 -3.06
C VAL A 534 -25.34 23.29 -2.84
N LEU A 535 -25.95 22.56 -3.78
CA LEU A 535 -27.35 22.13 -3.68
C LEU A 535 -27.60 21.20 -2.48
N ALA A 536 -26.61 20.37 -2.13
CA ALA A 536 -26.63 19.53 -0.94
C ALA A 536 -26.32 20.30 0.37
N GLY A 537 -25.97 21.58 0.27
CA GLY A 537 -25.57 22.42 1.41
C GLY A 537 -24.13 22.20 1.86
N TRP A 538 -23.27 21.67 0.98
CA TRP A 538 -21.87 21.37 1.25
C TRP A 538 -20.95 22.43 0.66
N GLY A 539 -19.89 22.75 1.40
CA GLY A 539 -18.85 23.66 0.92
C GLY A 539 -17.75 22.93 0.14
N PRO A 540 -16.91 23.69 -0.61
CA PRO A 540 -15.63 23.17 -1.08
C PRO A 540 -14.73 22.80 0.11
N VAL A 541 -13.82 21.85 -0.09
CA VAL A 541 -12.82 21.43 0.89
C VAL A 541 -11.44 21.83 0.40
N ASP A 542 -11.00 23.04 0.78
CA ASP A 542 -9.77 23.64 0.23
C ASP A 542 -8.47 23.02 0.80
N ASP A 543 -8.48 22.55 2.05
CA ASP A 543 -7.31 22.04 2.78
C ASP A 543 -7.22 20.49 2.78
N LEU A 544 -7.38 19.87 1.61
CA LEU A 544 -7.19 18.42 1.48
C LEU A 544 -5.75 18.04 1.90
N ASP A 545 -5.65 17.08 2.82
CA ASP A 545 -4.45 16.49 3.44
C ASP A 545 -3.75 17.29 4.55
N ALA A 546 -4.10 18.54 4.81
CA ALA A 546 -3.34 19.38 5.75
C ALA A 546 -3.25 18.80 7.18
N THR A 547 -4.29 18.06 7.59
CA THR A 547 -4.41 17.41 8.90
C THR A 547 -4.72 15.92 8.82
N GLY A 548 -4.64 15.34 7.61
CA GLY A 548 -4.90 13.93 7.39
C GLY A 548 -3.83 13.03 8.02
N LEU A 549 -4.14 11.75 8.17
CA LEU A 549 -3.14 10.78 8.62
C LEU A 549 -2.01 10.69 7.58
N PRO A 550 -0.73 10.69 7.98
CA PRO A 550 0.38 10.70 7.03
C PRO A 550 0.45 9.39 6.23
N THR A 551 0.93 9.46 5.00
CA THR A 551 1.30 8.26 4.23
C THR A 551 2.76 7.95 4.48
N ARG A 552 3.08 6.75 4.95
CA ARG A 552 4.44 6.30 5.26
C ARG A 552 4.73 4.98 4.55
N ARG A 553 5.52 5.01 3.47
CA ARG A 553 5.98 3.78 2.79
C ARG A 553 7.21 3.21 3.46
N ASP A 554 7.29 1.89 3.53
CA ASP A 554 8.40 1.19 4.19
C ASP A 554 9.75 1.46 3.48
N ALA A 555 9.73 1.73 2.18
CA ALA A 555 10.92 2.01 1.36
C ALA A 555 11.36 3.49 1.33
N GLU A 556 10.45 4.43 1.62
CA GLU A 556 10.69 5.87 1.42
C GLU A 556 11.95 6.41 2.13
N PRO A 557 12.24 6.06 3.41
CA PRO A 557 13.47 6.52 4.05
C PRO A 557 14.74 6.13 3.29
N PHE A 558 14.75 4.98 2.61
CA PHE A 558 15.89 4.52 1.82
C PHE A 558 15.94 5.16 0.44
N GLU A 559 14.79 5.46 -0.15
CA GLU A 559 14.70 6.22 -1.40
C GLU A 559 15.22 7.65 -1.22
N LEU A 560 14.96 8.28 -0.07
CA LEU A 560 15.54 9.59 0.28
C LEU A 560 17.07 9.52 0.36
N LEU A 561 17.65 8.43 0.89
CA LEU A 561 19.10 8.21 0.85
C LEU A 561 19.60 8.14 -0.60
N ARG A 562 18.90 7.41 -1.47
CA ARG A 562 19.24 7.27 -2.89
C ARG A 562 19.14 8.59 -3.65
N ALA A 563 18.11 9.38 -3.39
CA ALA A 563 17.94 10.71 -3.99
C ALA A 563 19.08 11.67 -3.58
N ALA A 564 19.44 11.68 -2.29
CA ALA A 564 20.58 12.44 -1.79
C ALA A 564 21.90 11.97 -2.42
N ALA A 565 22.10 10.65 -2.55
CA ALA A 565 23.26 10.08 -3.23
C ALA A 565 23.33 10.42 -4.71
N ALA A 566 22.19 10.52 -5.41
CA ALA A 566 22.13 10.96 -6.81
C ALA A 566 22.41 12.47 -6.96
N GLY A 567 22.26 13.26 -5.89
CA GLY A 567 22.42 14.71 -5.92
C GLY A 567 21.19 15.44 -6.45
N ALA A 568 20.02 14.79 -6.38
CA ALA A 568 18.75 15.44 -6.69
C ALA A 568 18.54 16.64 -5.73
N PRO A 569 18.16 17.83 -6.23
CA PRO A 569 17.85 18.96 -5.37
C PRO A 569 16.71 18.60 -4.42
N ALA A 570 16.80 19.05 -3.16
CA ALA A 570 15.78 18.84 -2.14
C ALA A 570 14.36 19.35 -2.52
N ASP A 571 14.27 20.24 -3.52
CA ASP A 571 13.03 20.91 -3.94
C ASP A 571 12.55 20.54 -5.36
N ALA A 572 13.20 19.59 -6.06
CA ALA A 572 12.91 19.32 -7.48
C ALA A 572 11.52 18.69 -7.76
N ALA A 573 10.74 18.34 -6.73
CA ALA A 573 9.36 17.89 -6.88
C ALA A 573 8.32 18.99 -6.63
N ALA A 574 8.73 20.21 -6.22
CA ALA A 574 7.81 21.32 -5.93
C ALA A 574 7.64 22.30 -7.10
N ASP A 575 8.58 22.36 -8.06
CA ASP A 575 8.52 23.26 -9.21
C ASP A 575 8.68 22.48 -10.53
N ALA A 576 7.59 21.84 -10.96
CA ALA A 576 7.45 21.32 -12.33
C ALA A 576 7.01 22.41 -13.33
N ASP A 577 7.23 23.69 -13.04
CA ASP A 577 6.75 24.84 -13.83
C ASP A 577 7.85 25.59 -14.61
N ALA A 578 9.08 25.08 -14.68
CA ALA A 578 10.14 25.71 -15.46
C ALA A 578 10.51 24.89 -16.71
N VAL A 579 9.70 25.04 -17.76
CA VAL A 579 10.06 24.66 -19.14
C VAL A 579 11.31 25.44 -19.57
N THR A 580 12.33 24.74 -20.08
CA THR A 580 13.31 25.34 -21.00
C THR A 580 13.57 24.44 -22.20
N ASP A 581 13.66 25.10 -23.36
CA ASP A 581 13.60 24.58 -24.72
C ASP A 581 14.70 23.58 -25.11
N GLY A 582 14.25 22.53 -25.81
CA GLY A 582 14.80 21.89 -27.02
C GLY A 582 16.31 21.80 -27.27
N ASP A 583 16.78 20.57 -27.44
CA ASP A 583 17.57 20.21 -28.62
C ASP A 583 17.29 18.75 -29.04
N GLU A 584 16.94 18.57 -30.32
CA GLU A 584 16.56 17.29 -30.93
C GLU A 584 17.82 16.51 -31.36
N GLY A 585 18.03 15.33 -30.79
CA GLY A 585 19.04 14.37 -31.25
C GLY A 585 18.45 12.97 -31.43
N ALA A 586 18.26 12.55 -32.68
CA ALA A 586 17.74 11.23 -33.05
C ALA A 586 18.63 10.06 -32.56
N PRO A 587 18.06 8.86 -32.27
CA PRO A 587 18.83 7.73 -31.77
C PRO A 587 19.54 6.99 -32.92
N GLY A 588 20.82 6.69 -32.71
CA GLY A 588 21.58 5.75 -33.54
C GLY A 588 21.48 4.34 -32.95
N ASP A 589 21.19 3.38 -33.82
CA ASP A 589 21.45 1.95 -33.62
C ASP A 589 22.91 1.73 -33.21
N ASP A 590 23.16 0.94 -32.15
CA ASP A 590 24.26 -0.03 -32.13
C ASP A 590 24.12 -1.06 -30.99
N ASP A 591 24.00 -2.33 -31.43
CA ASP A 591 24.49 -3.59 -30.87
C ASP A 591 24.16 -4.07 -29.44
N LEU A 592 23.23 -5.03 -29.42
CA LEU A 592 23.07 -6.10 -28.42
C LEU A 592 24.17 -7.18 -28.55
N ALA A 593 25.12 -7.21 -27.62
CA ALA A 593 25.85 -8.40 -27.12
C ALA A 593 26.75 -7.95 -25.95
N THR A 594 26.82 -8.55 -24.76
CA THR A 594 26.97 -9.97 -24.42
C THR A 594 26.81 -10.13 -22.91
N VAL A 595 26.11 -11.17 -22.44
CA VAL A 595 26.09 -11.59 -21.03
C VAL A 595 27.30 -12.47 -20.75
N GLN A 596 28.17 -12.10 -19.78
CA GLN A 596 28.87 -13.02 -18.87
C GLN A 596 29.72 -12.27 -17.81
N GLY A 597 29.48 -12.60 -16.52
CA GLY A 597 30.45 -12.40 -15.42
C GLY A 597 30.14 -11.26 -14.46
N VAL A 598 29.47 -11.56 -13.34
CA VAL A 598 29.25 -10.63 -12.22
C VAL A 598 30.59 -10.16 -11.62
N LYS A 599 30.93 -8.89 -11.82
CA LYS A 599 31.80 -8.08 -10.94
C LYS A 599 31.44 -6.60 -11.11
N GLY A 600 30.84 -6.01 -10.06
CA GLY A 600 30.54 -4.58 -9.92
C GLY A 600 29.62 -4.03 -11.00
N GLY A 601 28.35 -3.75 -10.67
CA GLY A 601 27.47 -3.01 -11.58
C GLY A 601 28.17 -1.72 -12.01
N ALA A 602 28.12 -1.42 -13.31
CA ALA A 602 28.68 -0.18 -13.85
C ALA A 602 28.01 1.00 -13.12
N VAL A 603 28.78 1.64 -12.24
CA VAL A 603 28.42 2.92 -11.63
C VAL A 603 28.98 3.98 -12.56
N SER A 604 28.25 5.07 -12.80
CA SER A 604 28.84 6.20 -13.52
C SER A 604 30.14 6.64 -12.83
N ASP A 605 31.14 7.02 -13.61
CA ASP A 605 32.48 7.40 -13.10
C ASP A 605 32.46 8.60 -12.13
N ASP A 606 31.31 9.25 -11.90
CA ASP A 606 31.11 10.45 -11.09
C ASP A 606 30.22 10.26 -9.83
N GLY A 607 29.72 9.04 -9.55
CA GLY A 607 28.87 8.76 -8.38
C GLY A 607 29.61 8.72 -7.02
N PRO A 608 28.91 8.95 -5.89
CA PRO A 608 29.51 8.84 -4.56
C PRO A 608 29.93 7.40 -4.25
N ARG A 609 31.13 7.25 -3.68
CA ARG A 609 31.78 5.94 -3.53
C ARG A 609 32.44 5.76 -2.16
N VAL A 610 32.57 4.50 -1.75
CA VAL A 610 33.28 4.04 -0.56
C VAL A 610 34.40 3.11 -1.00
N PHE A 611 35.64 3.44 -0.66
CA PHE A 611 36.78 2.56 -0.89
C PHE A 611 36.83 1.47 0.18
N LEU A 612 36.85 0.21 -0.22
CA LEU A 612 36.90 -0.93 0.69
C LEU A 612 38.28 -1.59 0.65
N ALA A 613 39.06 -1.36 1.71
CA ALA A 613 40.36 -1.98 1.94
C ALA A 613 40.17 -3.43 2.41
N ALA A 614 40.50 -4.38 1.53
CA ALA A 614 40.35 -5.81 1.76
C ALA A 614 41.67 -6.41 2.28
N LEU A 615 41.80 -6.62 3.59
CA LEU A 615 43.02 -7.14 4.20
C LEU A 615 43.10 -8.68 4.11
N GLY A 616 44.30 -9.17 3.84
CA GLY A 616 44.60 -10.61 3.81
C GLY A 616 43.93 -11.35 2.64
N PRO A 617 43.96 -12.70 2.64
CA PRO A 617 43.47 -13.50 1.52
C PRO A 617 41.95 -13.39 1.36
N LEU A 618 41.44 -13.66 0.14
CA LEU A 618 40.01 -13.54 -0.20
C LEU A 618 39.07 -14.22 0.80
N ALA A 619 39.43 -15.42 1.27
CA ALA A 619 38.62 -16.18 2.24
C ALA A 619 38.48 -15.47 3.61
N ALA A 620 39.38 -14.54 3.94
CA ALA A 620 39.32 -13.77 5.18
C ALA A 620 38.28 -12.64 5.11
N HIS A 621 38.24 -11.91 4.00
CA HIS A 621 37.44 -10.68 3.89
C HIS A 621 36.17 -10.79 3.04
N ALA A 622 36.00 -11.82 2.20
CA ALA A 622 34.90 -11.88 1.22
C ALA A 622 33.49 -11.66 1.82
N ALA A 623 33.18 -12.31 2.94
CA ALA A 623 31.86 -12.16 3.58
C ALA A 623 31.63 -10.73 4.12
N GLN A 624 32.66 -10.14 4.74
CA GLN A 624 32.61 -8.76 5.22
C GLN A 624 32.51 -7.77 4.05
N ALA A 625 33.25 -8.03 2.97
CA ALA A 625 33.22 -7.21 1.77
C ALA A 625 31.84 -7.19 1.12
N THR A 626 31.25 -8.36 0.89
CA THR A 626 29.87 -8.46 0.36
C THR A 626 28.86 -7.81 1.29
N TRP A 627 29.01 -7.97 2.61
CA TRP A 627 28.12 -7.32 3.57
C TRP A 627 28.23 -5.79 3.53
N ALA A 628 29.47 -5.25 3.46
CA ALA A 628 29.71 -3.81 3.35
C ALA A 628 29.18 -3.23 2.03
N GLN A 629 29.41 -3.93 0.90
CA GLN A 629 28.84 -3.58 -0.40
C GLN A 629 27.32 -3.48 -0.34
N ASN A 630 26.65 -4.46 0.27
CA ASN A 630 25.22 -4.41 0.48
C ASN A 630 24.79 -3.27 1.41
N LEU A 631 25.54 -2.98 2.49
CA LEU A 631 25.22 -1.87 3.40
C LEU A 631 25.29 -0.52 2.68
N PHE A 632 26.41 -0.19 2.04
CA PHE A 632 26.60 1.09 1.36
C PHE A 632 25.72 1.21 0.11
N GLY A 633 25.48 0.09 -0.57
CA GLY A 633 24.58 0.02 -1.71
C GLY A 633 23.15 0.45 -1.37
N VAL A 634 22.65 0.20 -0.15
CA VAL A 634 21.32 0.66 0.28
C VAL A 634 21.19 2.18 0.13
N GLY A 635 22.24 2.91 0.51
CA GLY A 635 22.28 4.37 0.42
C GLY A 635 22.72 4.90 -0.94
N GLY A 636 22.89 4.05 -1.95
CA GLY A 636 23.30 4.48 -3.30
C GLY A 636 24.78 4.76 -3.42
N LEU A 637 25.58 4.31 -2.44
CA LEU A 637 27.02 4.49 -2.41
C LEU A 637 27.70 3.27 -3.06
N ALA A 638 28.42 3.51 -4.15
CA ALA A 638 29.20 2.49 -4.81
C ALA A 638 30.35 2.03 -3.92
N THR A 639 30.55 0.73 -3.77
CA THR A 639 31.71 0.22 -3.02
C THR A 639 32.78 -0.28 -3.98
N ILE A 640 33.94 0.36 -3.97
CA ILE A 640 35.09 -0.04 -4.78
C ILE A 640 36.04 -0.85 -3.90
N GLN A 641 36.09 -2.16 -4.14
CA GLN A 641 36.93 -3.06 -3.36
C GLN A 641 38.36 -3.09 -3.93
N SER A 642 39.35 -2.96 -3.05
CA SER A 642 40.75 -3.18 -3.42
C SER A 642 41.03 -4.64 -3.79
N ASP A 643 42.11 -4.87 -4.53
CA ASP A 643 42.76 -6.18 -4.50
C ASP A 643 43.17 -6.55 -3.05
N PRO A 644 43.35 -7.84 -2.73
CA PRO A 644 43.82 -8.28 -1.43
C PRO A 644 45.09 -7.53 -0.99
N ILE A 645 45.02 -6.83 0.15
CA ILE A 645 46.11 -6.06 0.74
C ILE A 645 46.87 -6.96 1.71
N GLU A 646 48.12 -7.30 1.36
CA GLU A 646 49.02 -8.04 2.24
C GLU A 646 49.74 -7.13 3.24
N ASP A 647 50.08 -5.90 2.84
CA ASP A 647 50.69 -4.88 3.69
C ASP A 647 49.66 -3.78 4.00
N PRO A 648 49.09 -3.75 5.22
CA PRO A 648 48.11 -2.75 5.62
C PRO A 648 48.56 -1.28 5.42
N SER A 649 49.86 -1.01 5.41
CA SER A 649 50.39 0.35 5.25
C SER A 649 50.18 0.94 3.86
N THR A 650 49.87 0.12 2.84
CA THR A 650 49.63 0.58 1.46
C THR A 650 48.18 1.03 1.22
N ALA A 651 47.27 0.81 2.17
CA ALA A 651 45.83 1.09 1.99
C ALA A 651 45.55 2.56 1.62
N GLY A 652 46.26 3.50 2.23
CA GLY A 652 46.14 4.93 1.94
C GLY A 652 46.64 5.34 0.56
N GLU A 653 47.62 4.66 -0.01
CA GLU A 653 48.07 4.91 -1.38
C GLU A 653 47.00 4.48 -2.38
N LEU A 654 46.39 3.31 -2.15
CA LEU A 654 45.28 2.81 -2.96
C LEU A 654 44.04 3.71 -2.87
N LEU A 655 43.71 4.21 -1.68
CA LEU A 655 42.64 5.19 -1.50
C LEU A 655 42.91 6.49 -2.28
N ARG A 656 44.12 7.03 -2.21
CA ARG A 656 44.47 8.25 -2.97
C ARG A 656 44.37 8.06 -4.48
N ALA A 657 44.71 6.86 -4.96
CA ALA A 657 44.57 6.52 -6.37
C ALA A 657 43.11 6.42 -6.81
N ASP A 658 42.23 5.95 -5.92
CA ASP A 658 40.78 5.86 -6.15
C ASP A 658 40.08 7.23 -6.09
N GLY A 659 40.48 8.09 -5.14
CA GLY A 659 39.90 9.42 -4.93
C GLY A 659 38.67 9.45 -4.01
N ALA A 660 38.23 8.32 -3.45
CA ALA A 660 37.19 8.31 -2.42
C ALA A 660 37.61 9.06 -1.15
N VAL A 661 36.63 9.68 -0.50
CA VAL A 661 36.80 10.31 0.83
C VAL A 661 36.16 9.50 1.96
N LEU A 662 35.39 8.47 1.62
CA LEU A 662 34.86 7.46 2.54
C LEU A 662 35.66 6.17 2.36
N ALA A 663 36.07 5.54 3.46
CA ALA A 663 36.80 4.28 3.41
C ALA A 663 36.24 3.26 4.41
N ALA A 664 36.32 1.97 4.08
CA ALA A 664 35.96 0.87 4.95
C ALA A 664 37.09 -0.17 5.00
N VAL A 665 37.32 -0.81 6.15
CA VAL A 665 38.34 -1.85 6.33
C VAL A 665 37.68 -3.18 6.67
N ALA A 666 38.00 -4.22 5.88
CA ALA A 666 37.56 -5.59 6.10
C ALA A 666 38.76 -6.54 6.18
N GLY A 667 38.98 -7.20 7.31
CA GLY A 667 40.08 -8.15 7.52
C GLY A 667 39.67 -9.56 7.97
N GLY A 668 38.37 -9.78 8.20
CA GLY A 668 37.82 -11.03 8.69
C GLY A 668 37.99 -11.23 10.21
N ARG A 669 37.38 -12.31 10.72
CA ARG A 669 37.36 -12.66 12.17
C ARG A 669 38.74 -12.96 12.78
N LYS A 670 39.76 -13.15 11.95
CA LYS A 670 41.13 -13.51 12.37
C LYS A 670 42.14 -12.39 12.10
N ALA A 671 41.68 -11.22 11.64
CA ALA A 671 42.57 -10.08 11.48
C ALA A 671 43.19 -9.71 12.82
N GLU A 672 44.49 -9.45 12.81
CA GLU A 672 45.18 -8.91 13.97
C GLU A 672 44.83 -7.43 14.13
N ASP A 673 44.55 -7.00 15.37
CA ASP A 673 44.19 -5.62 15.68
C ASP A 673 45.25 -4.62 15.19
N ASP A 674 46.53 -4.99 15.25
CA ASP A 674 47.63 -4.14 14.78
C ASP A 674 47.56 -3.91 13.26
N ALA A 675 47.23 -4.95 12.49
CA ALA A 675 47.05 -4.83 11.05
C ALA A 675 45.85 -3.92 10.70
N LEU A 676 44.75 -4.03 11.45
CA LEU A 676 43.58 -3.16 11.29
C LEU A 676 43.93 -1.70 11.64
N ARG A 677 44.64 -1.44 12.75
CA ARG A 677 45.11 -0.10 13.13
C ARG A 677 45.99 0.50 12.03
N THR A 678 46.96 -0.26 11.52
CA THR A 678 47.85 0.20 10.45
C THR A 678 47.07 0.57 9.18
N ALA A 679 46.10 -0.25 8.77
CA ALA A 679 45.25 0.07 7.62
C ALA A 679 44.42 1.34 7.85
N ILE A 680 43.78 1.46 9.02
CA ILE A 680 42.95 2.63 9.37
C ILE A 680 43.78 3.91 9.38
N THR A 681 44.96 3.90 10.01
CA THR A 681 45.88 5.05 9.98
C THR A 681 46.31 5.39 8.56
N SER A 682 46.69 4.39 7.77
CA SER A 682 47.08 4.59 6.37
C SER A 682 45.95 5.21 5.54
N LEU A 683 44.70 4.77 5.70
CA LEU A 683 43.53 5.34 5.02
C LEU A 683 43.27 6.80 5.42
N ARG A 684 43.41 7.15 6.70
CA ARG A 684 43.29 8.56 7.14
C ARG A 684 44.39 9.43 6.54
N ASP A 685 45.64 8.97 6.57
CA ASP A 685 46.76 9.65 5.89
C ASP A 685 46.51 9.74 4.37
N GLY A 686 45.79 8.76 3.83
CA GLY A 686 45.25 8.67 2.48
C GLY A 686 44.24 9.75 2.10
N GLY A 687 43.69 10.48 3.07
CA GLY A 687 42.68 11.51 2.84
C GLY A 687 41.24 11.04 3.11
N ALA A 688 41.02 9.86 3.72
CA ALA A 688 39.69 9.48 4.18
C ALA A 688 39.19 10.47 5.23
N LYS A 689 38.02 11.06 5.00
CA LYS A 689 37.28 11.86 5.99
C LYS A 689 36.64 10.97 7.05
N THR A 690 36.12 9.82 6.64
CA THR A 690 35.47 8.83 7.51
C THR A 690 35.97 7.42 7.18
N VAL A 691 36.36 6.66 8.22
CA VAL A 691 36.81 5.27 8.12
C VAL A 691 35.88 4.35 8.92
N TYR A 692 35.30 3.35 8.26
CA TYR A 692 34.41 2.34 8.84
C TYR A 692 35.15 1.02 9.11
N LEU A 693 34.93 0.44 10.29
CA LEU A 693 35.39 -0.92 10.63
C LEU A 693 34.30 -1.94 10.31
N VAL A 694 34.54 -2.85 9.35
CA VAL A 694 33.55 -3.86 8.97
C VAL A 694 33.59 -5.08 9.89
N GLY A 695 32.43 -5.46 10.41
CA GLY A 695 32.24 -6.59 11.33
C GLY A 695 32.63 -6.31 12.77
N GLY A 696 32.76 -5.04 13.17
CA GLY A 696 32.98 -4.60 14.54
C GLY A 696 31.94 -3.55 14.96
N ASP A 697 31.76 -3.39 16.28
CA ASP A 697 30.92 -2.33 16.86
C ASP A 697 31.68 -1.00 16.98
N ASP A 698 30.97 0.06 17.37
CA ASP A 698 31.55 1.40 17.56
C ASP A 698 32.64 1.44 18.64
N ALA A 699 32.53 0.58 19.67
CA ALA A 699 33.54 0.49 20.72
C ALA A 699 34.87 -0.03 20.16
N LYS A 700 34.82 -1.12 19.37
CA LYS A 700 35.99 -1.68 18.71
C LYS A 700 36.54 -0.76 17.63
N ALA A 701 35.67 -0.12 16.85
CA ALA A 701 36.09 0.86 15.85
C ALA A 701 36.90 1.99 16.48
N LYS A 702 36.37 2.59 17.56
CA LYS A 702 37.06 3.64 18.32
C LYS A 702 38.35 3.17 18.95
N GLU A 703 38.37 1.95 19.50
CA GLU A 703 39.58 1.34 20.04
C GLU A 703 40.68 1.28 18.96
N LEU A 704 40.34 0.88 17.73
CA LEU A 704 41.26 0.73 16.59
C LEU A 704 41.55 2.04 15.83
N GLY A 705 40.87 3.13 16.16
CA GLY A 705 41.07 4.46 15.53
C GLY A 705 40.17 4.74 14.32
N ALA A 706 39.19 3.89 14.03
CA ALA A 706 38.13 4.15 13.05
C ALA A 706 37.04 5.06 13.64
N ASP A 707 36.21 5.64 12.78
CA ASP A 707 35.15 6.57 13.19
C ASP A 707 33.88 5.83 13.62
N ARG A 708 33.53 4.73 12.92
CA ARG A 708 32.32 3.94 13.15
C ARG A 708 32.57 2.44 12.93
N GLY A 709 31.85 1.60 13.66
CA GLY A 709 31.76 0.16 13.42
C GLY A 709 30.50 -0.17 12.64
N VAL A 710 30.62 -1.05 11.64
CA VAL A 710 29.47 -1.51 10.85
C VAL A 710 29.35 -3.03 10.94
N GLN A 711 28.25 -3.51 11.50
CA GLN A 711 27.94 -4.93 11.69
C GLN A 711 26.43 -5.19 11.63
N GLN A 712 26.00 -6.45 11.76
CA GLN A 712 24.57 -6.78 11.82
C GLN A 712 23.88 -6.03 12.98
N GLY A 713 22.68 -5.49 12.73
CA GLY A 713 21.88 -4.75 13.71
C GLY A 713 22.21 -3.25 13.86
N VAL A 714 23.16 -2.71 13.08
CA VAL A 714 23.38 -1.26 13.00
C VAL A 714 22.19 -0.57 12.34
N ASP A 715 21.95 0.68 12.72
CA ASP A 715 20.95 1.52 12.07
C ASP A 715 21.47 2.02 10.72
N LEU A 716 20.92 1.46 9.64
CA LEU A 716 21.31 1.81 8.27
C LEU A 716 21.01 3.28 7.94
N LEU A 717 19.89 3.82 8.44
CA LEU A 717 19.48 5.18 8.12
C LEU A 717 20.44 6.19 8.75
N GLU A 718 20.87 5.94 9.99
CA GLU A 718 21.90 6.74 10.66
C GLU A 718 23.25 6.66 9.93
N ILE A 719 23.76 5.44 9.72
CA ILE A 719 25.09 5.23 9.14
C ILE A 719 25.21 5.82 7.73
N LEU A 720 24.18 5.63 6.90
CA LEU A 720 24.18 6.11 5.52
C LEU A 720 23.87 7.61 5.45
N GLY A 721 23.04 8.15 6.33
CA GLY A 721 22.82 9.58 6.47
C GLY A 721 24.11 10.32 6.81
N ASP A 722 24.89 9.81 7.78
CA ASP A 722 26.19 10.37 8.16
C ASP A 722 27.22 10.27 7.01
N ALA A 723 27.23 9.15 6.29
CA ALA A 723 28.09 8.96 5.13
C ALA A 723 27.81 10.01 4.04
N LEU A 724 26.53 10.25 3.74
CA LEU A 724 26.10 11.23 2.76
C LEU A 724 26.36 12.68 3.22
N ALA A 725 26.18 12.97 4.51
CA ALA A 725 26.54 14.27 5.08
C ALA A 725 28.04 14.58 4.95
N THR A 726 28.91 13.57 5.09
CA THR A 726 30.37 13.70 4.88
C THR A 726 30.72 14.06 3.43
N LEU A 727 29.85 13.70 2.49
CA LEU A 727 29.94 13.99 1.06
C LEU A 727 29.23 15.29 0.66
N ASP A 728 28.81 16.11 1.64
CA ASP A 728 28.04 17.34 1.41
C ASP A 728 26.71 17.10 0.68
N ARG A 729 26.10 15.93 0.92
CA ARG A 729 24.80 15.48 0.37
C ARG A 729 23.82 15.14 1.50
N PRO A 730 23.46 16.08 2.39
CA PRO A 730 22.61 15.78 3.54
C PRO A 730 21.24 15.28 3.07
N VAL A 731 20.70 14.31 3.80
CA VAL A 731 19.36 13.78 3.56
C VAL A 731 18.36 14.79 4.09
N THR A 732 17.60 15.41 3.21
CA THR A 732 16.44 16.22 3.61
C THR A 732 15.28 15.29 3.87
N THR A 733 14.87 15.17 5.12
CA THR A 733 13.58 14.54 5.45
C THR A 733 12.48 15.41 4.85
N ARG A 734 11.66 14.84 3.96
CA ARG A 734 10.36 15.45 3.66
C ARG A 734 9.64 15.66 4.99
N THR A 735 9.25 16.89 5.29
CA THR A 735 8.30 17.16 6.37
C THR A 735 7.09 16.27 6.11
N GLU A 736 6.56 15.58 7.13
CA GLU A 736 5.48 14.58 7.03
C GLU A 736 4.15 15.10 6.43
N THR A 737 4.13 16.32 5.88
CA THR A 737 2.99 17.09 5.39
C THR A 737 2.85 17.15 3.87
N ALA A 738 3.75 16.53 3.08
CA ALA A 738 3.60 16.50 1.61
C ALA A 738 3.28 15.07 1.14
N ARG A 739 1.98 14.80 0.98
CA ARG A 739 1.48 13.63 0.24
C ARG A 739 1.65 13.80 -1.26
#